data_AF-A0A8J4VA82-F1
#
_entry.id   AF-A0A8J4VA82-F1
#
_cell.length_a   1.000
_cell.length_b   1.000
_cell.length_c   1.000
_cell.angle_alpha   90.00
_cell.angle_beta   90.00
_cell.angle_gamma   90.00
#
_symmetry.space_group_name_H-M   'P 1'
#
loop_
_entity.id
_entity.type
_entity.pdbx_description
1 polymer ?
#
loop_
_entity_poly.entity_id
_entity_poly.type
_entity_poly.pdbx_seq_one_letter_code
_entity_poly.pdbx_strand_id
1 'polypeptide(L)'
;MTDIQSTLDSIHSELEHTMNSIHSIDDIKTLILSSKLSLGLSKAILKSSFKDDYIVLFLILINSIELHVNTKVSFLASIFDMKEYTLARSLLDTNKFTFVELLKCLKIMDSKRNIKLLEANLQKLIDKNHSRKEKIDAITKEYLLTKAVADVKLTEEKKEEKKEEEKKEKEQTPDVNNNNTRKPRATKGSKASKVRKGRVVKAEAAPQAVETDEEKAKKKKLVDKKTREAMFERRYKQSIDSYNAKIRELKLYNYENSLSGNVVNIIKSWIRTVPASTLEYFALGQSKKTWVEIADLLHLSPKDFNNMPWFLEVMFGGKAPKGTIVDTFLTAVADPASTTQTFLDLVEKYKPSYTFLRKNIRPELLNDKIKNVMVKYDDINSLVWWLHEFGAEEQKIIGQRIKDGESLDNVTVGTLLEKSIKLSDQQSSDLKDAILKATFSKLSNFSNDRFTLPSPISIFGDKSGSMSVAIRLASIVGFLLSSLTTGSELSFFDTEDHPSPVDTNSIENLFIIKSKVRGDGGTVPGASMKKLLDGKIFKKYIVLATDEEEYSPSTEMKFITLFKKYAETVNKDVKVIFVSFLGTNQKGPMVAELQKEGFHPYQFVFDVQKPDPSKIDHMLSVLSCESDSFATQQQLLTFYHQLVGDKEFFDYIIKKHSTKVLTFSFNVQISLDILEKLSKQYLETKDNSTLLSIKTSFSRLIEIAKAQKMTKLNDILAEIQSQFITLAKEKGVELLLEKLSTIDKSTYQGNEIVKCPTNFGDE
;
A
#
# COMPACT_ATOMS: atom_id res chain seq x y z
N MET A 1 -25.51 -8.00 -20.92
CA MET A 1 -24.28 -7.63 -21.65
C MET A 1 -24.19 -6.13 -21.89
N THR A 2 -25.29 -5.45 -22.20
CA THR A 2 -25.37 -3.97 -22.33
C THR A 2 -24.77 -3.19 -21.16
N ASP A 3 -25.04 -3.59 -19.90
CA ASP A 3 -24.49 -2.88 -18.73
C ASP A 3 -22.96 -2.99 -18.59
N ILE A 4 -22.37 -4.07 -19.09
CA ILE A 4 -20.91 -4.27 -19.02
C ILE A 4 -20.23 -3.36 -20.04
N GLN A 5 -20.77 -3.28 -21.26
CA GLN A 5 -20.21 -2.42 -22.30
C GLN A 5 -20.27 -0.96 -21.89
N SER A 6 -21.41 -0.49 -21.38
CA SER A 6 -21.55 0.89 -20.88
C SER A 6 -20.56 1.24 -19.76
N THR A 7 -20.27 0.28 -18.86
CA THR A 7 -19.26 0.48 -17.81
C THR A 7 -17.85 0.58 -18.41
N LEU A 8 -17.52 -0.27 -19.40
CA LEU A 8 -16.22 -0.25 -20.07
C LEU A 8 -16.02 1.04 -20.87
N ASP A 9 -17.07 1.51 -21.56
CA ASP A 9 -17.04 2.76 -22.33
C ASP A 9 -16.83 3.97 -21.40
N SER A 10 -17.49 3.99 -20.24
CA SER A 10 -17.28 5.03 -19.21
C SER A 10 -15.85 5.05 -18.70
N ILE A 11 -15.23 3.89 -18.48
CA ILE A 11 -13.85 3.79 -18.00
C ILE A 11 -12.87 4.15 -19.10
N HIS A 12 -13.17 3.80 -20.35
CA HIS A 12 -12.36 4.23 -21.48
C HIS A 12 -12.37 5.75 -21.62
N SER A 13 -13.55 6.37 -21.48
CA SER A 13 -13.69 7.83 -21.47
C SER A 13 -12.94 8.48 -20.29
N GLU A 14 -12.99 7.90 -19.09
CA GLU A 14 -12.22 8.38 -17.93
C GLU A 14 -10.70 8.26 -18.14
N LEU A 15 -10.25 7.16 -18.76
CA LEU A 15 -8.86 6.95 -19.13
C LEU A 15 -8.40 7.95 -20.18
N GLU A 16 -9.19 8.20 -21.22
CA GLU A 16 -8.90 9.20 -22.25
C GLU A 16 -8.84 10.61 -21.65
N HIS A 17 -9.79 10.96 -20.78
CA HIS A 17 -9.76 12.23 -20.06
C HIS A 17 -8.50 12.36 -19.19
N THR A 18 -8.15 11.30 -18.45
CA THR A 18 -6.95 11.29 -17.60
C THR A 18 -5.68 11.38 -18.45
N MET A 19 -5.61 10.68 -19.58
CA MET A 19 -4.49 10.78 -20.51
C MET A 19 -4.35 12.19 -21.08
N ASN A 20 -5.46 12.81 -21.47
CA ASN A 20 -5.47 14.17 -21.99
C ASN A 20 -5.08 15.19 -20.91
N SER A 21 -5.17 14.85 -19.63
CA SER A 21 -4.69 15.69 -18.52
C SER A 21 -3.20 15.56 -18.21
N ILE A 22 -2.50 14.57 -18.80
CA ILE A 22 -1.05 14.42 -18.62
C ILE A 22 -0.34 15.34 -19.61
N HIS A 23 0.10 16.49 -19.12
CA HIS A 23 0.83 17.48 -19.90
C HIS A 23 2.31 17.54 -19.52
N SER A 24 2.66 17.00 -18.35
CA SER A 24 3.98 17.08 -17.77
C SER A 24 4.41 15.79 -17.09
N ILE A 25 5.71 15.70 -16.84
CA ILE A 25 6.32 14.68 -15.99
C ILE A 25 5.80 14.76 -14.54
N ASP A 26 5.51 15.97 -14.05
CA ASP A 26 4.99 16.16 -12.69
C ASP A 26 3.58 15.58 -12.53
N ASP A 27 2.77 15.56 -13.60
CA ASP A 27 1.47 14.88 -13.60
C ASP A 27 1.65 13.37 -13.43
N ILE A 28 2.62 12.78 -14.15
CA ILE A 28 2.98 11.36 -14.05
C ILE A 28 3.48 11.03 -12.64
N LYS A 29 4.35 11.88 -12.08
CA LYS A 29 4.85 11.77 -10.70
C LYS A 29 3.69 11.78 -9.71
N THR A 30 2.76 12.72 -9.85
CA THR A 30 1.57 12.82 -9.00
C THR A 30 0.70 11.58 -9.09
N LEU A 31 0.53 10.99 -10.29
CA LEU A 31 -0.21 9.73 -10.49
C LEU A 31 0.45 8.53 -9.79
N ILE A 32 1.79 8.44 -9.84
CA ILE A 32 2.56 7.39 -9.16
C ILE A 32 2.42 7.52 -7.64
N LEU A 33 2.66 8.73 -7.12
CA LEU A 33 2.67 9.04 -5.68
C LEU A 33 1.27 8.92 -5.06
N SER A 34 0.23 9.34 -5.77
CA SER A 34 -1.17 9.21 -5.32
C SER A 34 -1.76 7.80 -5.52
N SER A 35 -0.97 6.85 -6.01
CA SER A 35 -1.40 5.46 -6.27
C SER A 35 -2.57 5.34 -7.26
N LYS A 36 -2.75 6.34 -8.13
CA LYS A 36 -3.79 6.39 -9.17
C LYS A 36 -3.34 5.79 -10.50
N LEU A 37 -2.10 5.32 -10.58
CA LEU A 37 -1.57 4.68 -11.78
C LEU A 37 -2.28 3.35 -12.09
N SER A 38 -3.16 3.37 -13.09
CA SER A 38 -3.80 2.18 -13.65
C SER A 38 -2.91 1.51 -14.73
N LEU A 39 -3.20 0.24 -15.04
CA LEU A 39 -2.52 -0.48 -16.12
C LEU A 39 -2.70 0.21 -17.47
N GLY A 40 -3.93 0.65 -17.79
CA GLY A 40 -4.23 1.38 -19.03
C GLY A 40 -3.43 2.67 -19.15
N LEU A 41 -3.39 3.46 -18.08
CA LEU A 41 -2.63 4.72 -18.06
C LEU A 41 -1.12 4.48 -18.18
N SER A 42 -0.60 3.48 -17.46
CA SER A 42 0.82 3.10 -17.55
C SER A 42 1.22 2.68 -18.97
N LYS A 43 0.41 1.85 -19.63
CA LYS A 43 0.64 1.47 -21.05
C LYS A 43 0.66 2.68 -21.97
N ALA A 44 -0.23 3.62 -21.73
CA ALA A 44 -0.37 4.76 -22.61
C ALA A 44 0.78 5.77 -22.44
N ILE A 45 1.28 5.94 -21.21
CA ILE A 45 2.52 6.71 -20.95
C ILE A 45 3.72 6.01 -21.58
N LEU A 46 3.83 4.67 -21.48
CA LEU A 46 4.91 3.91 -22.15
C LEU A 46 4.87 3.99 -23.68
N LYS A 47 3.73 4.37 -24.28
CA LYS A 47 3.58 4.61 -25.72
C LYS A 47 3.77 6.08 -26.11
N SER A 48 3.88 7.00 -25.16
CA SER A 48 3.99 8.44 -25.43
C SER A 48 5.44 8.89 -25.53
N SER A 49 5.65 10.17 -25.80
CA SER A 49 6.98 10.81 -25.76
C SER A 49 7.61 10.83 -24.36
N PHE A 50 6.84 10.56 -23.30
CA PHE A 50 7.33 10.53 -21.92
C PHE A 50 7.83 9.14 -21.50
N LYS A 51 8.00 8.18 -22.42
CA LYS A 51 8.40 6.81 -22.09
C LYS A 51 9.66 6.76 -21.23
N ASP A 52 10.75 7.39 -21.67
CA ASP A 52 12.04 7.33 -20.98
C ASP A 52 11.97 8.04 -19.62
N ASP A 53 11.40 9.25 -19.59
CA ASP A 53 11.17 9.99 -18.35
C ASP A 53 10.33 9.21 -17.34
N TYR A 54 9.31 8.49 -17.82
CA TYR A 54 8.46 7.66 -16.98
C TYR A 54 9.20 6.46 -16.41
N ILE A 55 10.02 5.78 -17.22
CA ILE A 55 10.86 4.65 -16.77
C ILE A 55 11.84 5.13 -15.71
N VAL A 56 12.56 6.22 -15.98
CA VAL A 56 13.53 6.81 -15.05
C VAL A 56 12.85 7.28 -13.77
N LEU A 57 11.74 8.00 -13.88
CA LEU A 57 10.96 8.46 -12.74
C LEU A 57 10.50 7.29 -11.87
N PHE A 58 9.94 6.24 -12.48
CA PHE A 58 9.51 5.06 -11.73
C PHE A 58 10.69 4.38 -11.02
N LEU A 59 11.85 4.28 -11.65
CA LEU A 59 13.06 3.70 -11.04
C LEU A 59 13.59 4.54 -9.87
N ILE A 60 13.61 5.86 -10.01
CA ILE A 60 13.99 6.76 -8.92
C ILE A 60 13.05 6.51 -7.75
N LEU A 61 11.73 6.54 -8.01
CA LEU A 61 10.73 6.39 -6.96
C LEU A 61 10.74 5.00 -6.31
N ILE A 62 10.84 3.90 -7.06
CA ILE A 62 10.84 2.55 -6.46
C ILE A 62 12.07 2.28 -5.58
N ASN A 63 13.19 2.96 -5.84
CA ASN A 63 14.39 2.85 -5.00
C ASN A 63 14.37 3.77 -3.79
N SER A 64 13.56 4.83 -3.83
CA SER A 64 13.58 5.90 -2.84
C SER A 64 12.39 5.90 -1.89
N ILE A 65 11.24 5.45 -2.37
CA ILE A 65 9.99 5.40 -1.61
C ILE A 65 9.34 4.03 -1.71
N GLU A 66 8.62 3.67 -0.65
CA GLU A 66 7.73 2.51 -0.71
C GLU A 66 6.51 2.84 -1.58
N LEU A 67 6.60 2.46 -2.85
CA LEU A 67 5.49 2.59 -3.78
C LEU A 67 4.34 1.65 -3.40
N HIS A 68 3.12 2.15 -3.54
CA HIS A 68 1.93 1.34 -3.33
C HIS A 68 1.90 0.13 -4.28
N VAL A 69 1.41 -1.00 -3.76
CA VAL A 69 1.37 -2.28 -4.46
C VAL A 69 0.71 -2.16 -5.84
N ASN A 70 -0.40 -1.42 -5.95
CA ASN A 70 -1.10 -1.28 -7.23
C ASN A 70 -0.25 -0.55 -8.28
N THR A 71 0.51 0.48 -7.89
CA THR A 71 1.39 1.23 -8.78
C THR A 71 2.48 0.31 -9.35
N LYS A 72 3.15 -0.46 -8.48
CA LYS A 72 4.18 -1.43 -8.89
C LYS A 72 3.62 -2.50 -9.82
N VAL A 73 2.45 -3.04 -9.49
CA VAL A 73 1.77 -4.07 -10.28
C VAL A 73 1.33 -3.55 -11.65
N SER A 74 0.73 -2.35 -11.71
CA SER A 74 0.32 -1.70 -12.96
C SER A 74 1.50 -1.48 -13.89
N PHE A 75 2.63 -0.99 -13.36
CA PHE A 75 3.84 -0.75 -14.14
C PHE A 75 4.51 -2.05 -14.62
N LEU A 76 4.68 -3.04 -13.74
CA LEU A 76 5.29 -4.31 -14.15
C LEU A 76 4.42 -5.05 -15.18
N ALA A 77 3.10 -5.04 -14.99
CA ALA A 77 2.17 -5.65 -15.95
C ALA A 77 2.17 -4.90 -17.29
N SER A 78 2.23 -3.55 -17.29
CA SER A 78 2.26 -2.78 -18.53
C SER A 78 3.51 -3.07 -19.34
N ILE A 79 4.67 -3.22 -18.70
CA ILE A 79 5.94 -3.56 -19.34
C ILE A 79 5.88 -4.95 -20.00
N PHE A 80 5.31 -5.94 -19.32
CA PHE A 80 5.10 -7.26 -19.92
C PHE A 80 4.11 -7.23 -21.08
N ASP A 81 3.05 -6.43 -20.99
CA ASP A 81 2.07 -6.24 -22.08
C ASP A 81 2.71 -5.54 -23.29
N MET A 82 3.62 -4.59 -23.04
CA MET A 82 4.41 -3.90 -24.06
C MET A 82 5.59 -4.73 -24.59
N LYS A 83 5.81 -5.94 -24.06
CA LYS A 83 6.91 -6.87 -24.40
C LYS A 83 8.30 -6.30 -24.14
N GLU A 84 8.42 -5.37 -23.21
CA GLU A 84 9.69 -4.76 -22.77
C GLU A 84 10.43 -5.68 -21.78
N TYR A 85 10.81 -6.87 -22.25
CA TYR A 85 11.31 -7.94 -21.37
C TYR A 85 12.64 -7.63 -20.69
N THR A 86 13.51 -6.84 -21.32
CA THR A 86 14.79 -6.41 -20.72
C THR A 86 14.53 -5.54 -19.50
N LEU A 87 13.67 -4.54 -19.65
CA LEU A 87 13.21 -3.68 -18.57
C LEU A 87 12.53 -4.48 -17.44
N ALA A 88 11.68 -5.45 -17.79
CA ALA A 88 11.02 -6.30 -16.80
C ALA A 88 12.03 -7.11 -15.95
N ARG A 89 13.08 -7.66 -16.57
CA ARG A 89 14.15 -8.38 -15.85
C ARG A 89 14.88 -7.44 -14.89
N SER A 90 15.32 -6.29 -15.38
CA SER A 90 16.00 -5.30 -14.56
C SER A 90 15.16 -4.87 -13.36
N LEU A 91 13.86 -4.65 -13.54
CA LEU A 91 12.96 -4.29 -12.44
C LEU A 91 12.83 -5.38 -11.40
N LEU A 92 12.74 -6.64 -11.81
CA LEU A 92 12.70 -7.77 -10.87
C LEU A 92 14.01 -7.89 -10.08
N ASP A 93 15.15 -7.59 -10.71
CA ASP A 93 16.48 -7.61 -10.07
C ASP A 93 16.67 -6.52 -9.00
N THR A 94 15.78 -5.52 -8.92
CA THR A 94 15.80 -4.51 -7.84
C THR A 94 15.50 -5.09 -6.45
N ASN A 95 14.91 -6.29 -6.38
CA ASN A 95 14.36 -6.88 -5.16
C ASN A 95 13.31 -6.01 -4.44
N LYS A 96 12.71 -5.02 -5.14
CA LYS A 96 11.63 -4.16 -4.60
C LYS A 96 10.23 -4.73 -4.82
N PHE A 97 10.15 -5.88 -5.49
CA PHE A 97 8.92 -6.65 -5.72
C PHE A 97 8.89 -7.87 -4.80
N THR A 98 7.84 -7.93 -4.00
CA THR A 98 7.43 -9.07 -3.16
C THR A 98 6.63 -10.07 -3.97
N PHE A 99 6.49 -11.29 -3.44
CA PHE A 99 5.65 -12.33 -4.04
C PHE A 99 4.17 -11.94 -4.11
N VAL A 100 3.69 -11.03 -3.26
CA VAL A 100 2.30 -10.54 -3.31
C VAL A 100 2.08 -9.67 -4.54
N GLU A 101 3.00 -8.74 -4.81
CA GLU A 101 2.97 -7.91 -6.03
C GLU A 101 3.11 -8.79 -7.27
N LEU A 102 4.04 -9.74 -7.25
CA LEU A 102 4.22 -10.69 -8.35
C LEU A 102 2.95 -11.51 -8.63
N LEU A 103 2.31 -12.07 -7.60
CA LEU A 103 1.06 -12.83 -7.75
C LEU A 103 -0.06 -11.97 -8.34
N LYS A 104 -0.21 -10.72 -7.88
CA LYS A 104 -1.18 -9.78 -8.46
C LYS A 104 -0.89 -9.51 -9.93
N CYS A 105 0.38 -9.29 -10.30
CA CYS A 105 0.81 -9.12 -11.68
C CYS A 105 0.48 -10.36 -12.52
N LEU A 106 0.77 -11.57 -12.04
CA LEU A 106 0.44 -12.82 -12.72
C LEU A 106 -1.06 -12.99 -12.95
N LYS A 107 -1.90 -12.64 -11.97
CA LYS A 107 -3.37 -12.68 -12.10
C LYS A 107 -3.89 -11.71 -13.16
N ILE A 108 -3.28 -10.53 -13.28
CA ILE A 108 -3.60 -9.57 -14.34
C ILE A 108 -3.23 -10.16 -15.70
N MET A 109 -2.03 -10.75 -15.84
CA MET A 109 -1.57 -11.34 -17.10
C MET A 109 -2.37 -12.60 -17.50
N ASP A 110 -2.93 -13.32 -16.52
CA ASP A 110 -3.80 -14.49 -16.74
C ASP A 110 -5.29 -14.14 -16.90
N SER A 111 -5.66 -12.86 -16.78
CA SER A 111 -7.05 -12.39 -16.80
C SER A 111 -7.82 -12.87 -18.03
N LYS A 112 -7.22 -12.83 -19.22
CA LYS A 112 -7.83 -13.26 -20.48
C LYS A 112 -8.21 -14.74 -20.50
N ARG A 113 -7.36 -15.62 -19.97
CA ARG A 113 -7.66 -17.06 -19.83
C ARG A 113 -8.78 -17.27 -18.82
N ASN A 114 -8.69 -16.58 -17.69
CA ASN A 114 -9.67 -16.69 -16.62
C ASN A 114 -11.06 -16.18 -17.04
N ILE A 115 -11.15 -15.08 -17.79
CA ILE A 115 -12.40 -14.59 -18.39
C ILE A 115 -13.06 -15.69 -19.24
N LYS A 116 -12.31 -16.34 -20.14
CA LYS A 116 -12.86 -17.43 -20.97
C LYS A 116 -13.38 -18.60 -20.13
N LEU A 117 -12.66 -18.97 -19.07
CA LEU A 117 -13.09 -20.05 -18.16
C LEU A 117 -14.36 -19.66 -17.40
N LEU A 118 -14.44 -18.43 -16.90
CA LEU A 118 -15.61 -17.92 -16.20
C LEU A 118 -16.82 -17.80 -17.13
N GLU A 119 -16.63 -17.31 -18.37
CA GLU A 119 -17.68 -17.24 -19.38
C GLU A 119 -18.21 -18.64 -19.75
N ALA A 120 -17.31 -19.62 -19.93
CA ALA A 120 -17.71 -21.00 -20.18
C ALA A 120 -18.46 -21.63 -18.99
N ASN A 121 -18.03 -21.36 -17.75
CA ASN A 121 -18.71 -21.85 -16.54
C ASN A 121 -20.06 -21.17 -16.33
N LEU A 122 -20.16 -19.88 -16.63
CA LEU A 122 -21.40 -19.11 -16.62
C LEU A 122 -22.39 -19.68 -17.64
N GLN A 123 -21.93 -19.97 -18.87
CA GLN A 123 -22.78 -20.59 -19.88
C GLN A 123 -23.28 -21.97 -19.44
N LYS A 124 -22.39 -22.84 -18.94
CA LYS A 124 -22.79 -24.15 -18.38
C LYS A 124 -23.80 -24.03 -17.24
N LEU A 125 -23.69 -23.00 -16.40
CA LEU A 125 -24.64 -22.75 -15.31
C LEU A 125 -26.01 -22.34 -15.85
N ILE A 126 -26.04 -21.48 -16.87
CA ILE A 126 -27.26 -21.05 -17.57
C ILE A 126 -27.94 -22.26 -18.22
N ASP A 127 -27.20 -23.06 -18.98
CA ASP A 127 -27.72 -24.24 -19.67
C ASP A 127 -28.30 -25.27 -18.68
N LYS A 128 -27.59 -25.53 -17.58
CA LYS A 128 -28.07 -26.41 -16.50
C LYS A 128 -29.37 -25.92 -15.87
N ASN A 129 -29.51 -24.60 -15.67
CA ASN A 129 -30.74 -24.05 -15.12
C ASN A 129 -31.89 -24.09 -16.15
N HIS A 130 -31.60 -23.86 -17.43
CA HIS A 130 -32.58 -24.01 -18.51
C HIS A 130 -33.12 -25.43 -18.58
N SER A 131 -32.25 -26.44 -18.67
CA SER A 131 -32.65 -27.85 -18.68
C SER A 131 -33.38 -28.26 -17.39
N ARG A 132 -33.06 -27.64 -16.25
CA ARG A 132 -33.81 -27.86 -15.00
C ARG A 132 -35.23 -27.29 -15.10
N LYS A 133 -35.40 -26.08 -15.63
CA LYS A 133 -36.72 -25.46 -15.84
C LYS A 133 -37.56 -26.27 -16.82
N GLU A 134 -36.99 -26.69 -17.95
CA GLU A 134 -37.67 -27.56 -18.91
C GLU A 134 -38.15 -28.87 -18.27
N LYS A 135 -37.32 -29.50 -17.43
CA LYS A 135 -37.72 -30.70 -16.68
C LYS A 135 -38.85 -30.42 -15.68
N ILE A 136 -38.78 -29.30 -14.96
CA ILE A 136 -39.85 -28.90 -14.01
C ILE A 136 -41.15 -28.62 -14.76
N ASP A 137 -41.08 -27.96 -15.92
CA ASP A 137 -42.23 -27.64 -16.76
C ASP A 137 -42.83 -28.90 -17.39
N ALA A 138 -42.00 -29.83 -17.87
CA ALA A 138 -42.44 -31.12 -18.39
C ALA A 138 -43.17 -31.94 -17.31
N ILE A 139 -42.58 -32.06 -16.11
CA ILE A 139 -43.22 -32.75 -14.97
C ILE A 139 -44.52 -32.04 -14.58
N THR A 140 -44.55 -30.71 -14.62
CA THR A 140 -45.76 -29.94 -14.28
C THR A 140 -46.87 -30.15 -15.32
N LYS A 141 -46.53 -30.17 -16.61
CA LYS A 141 -47.48 -30.50 -17.69
C LYS A 141 -48.01 -31.92 -17.58
N GLU A 142 -47.14 -32.90 -17.35
CA GLU A 142 -47.52 -34.30 -17.14
C GLU A 142 -48.44 -34.47 -15.92
N TYR A 143 -48.13 -33.79 -14.82
CA TYR A 143 -48.98 -33.75 -13.62
C TYR A 143 -50.35 -33.13 -13.91
N LEU A 144 -50.41 -32.04 -14.68
CA LEU A 144 -51.68 -31.40 -15.03
C LEU A 144 -52.53 -32.29 -15.96
N LEU A 145 -51.91 -32.99 -16.91
CA LEU A 145 -52.59 -33.95 -17.79
C LEU A 145 -53.13 -35.15 -17.00
N THR A 146 -52.30 -35.78 -16.17
CA THR A 146 -52.73 -36.92 -15.32
C THR A 146 -53.81 -36.51 -14.34
N LYS A 147 -53.71 -35.30 -13.76
CA LYS A 147 -54.76 -34.75 -12.90
C LYS A 147 -56.05 -34.50 -13.68
N ALA A 148 -56.00 -33.91 -14.88
CA ALA A 148 -57.19 -33.69 -15.69
C ALA A 148 -57.91 -35.02 -16.04
N VAL A 149 -57.15 -36.06 -16.39
CA VAL A 149 -57.71 -37.41 -16.62
C VAL A 149 -58.34 -37.98 -15.35
N ALA A 150 -57.67 -37.84 -14.19
CA ALA A 150 -58.21 -38.30 -12.91
C ALA A 150 -59.47 -37.53 -12.51
N ASP A 151 -59.50 -36.20 -12.73
CA ASP A 151 -60.67 -35.36 -12.45
C ASP A 151 -61.84 -35.74 -13.37
N VAL A 152 -61.59 -36.07 -14.65
CA VAL A 152 -62.62 -36.61 -15.57
C VAL A 152 -63.16 -37.96 -15.07
N LYS A 153 -62.27 -38.91 -14.71
CA LYS A 153 -62.68 -40.21 -14.16
C LYS A 153 -63.47 -40.07 -12.86
N LEU A 154 -63.03 -39.23 -11.93
CA LEU A 154 -63.76 -38.93 -10.70
C LEU A 154 -65.12 -38.29 -10.99
N THR A 155 -65.26 -37.53 -12.08
CA THR A 155 -66.54 -36.94 -12.48
C THR A 155 -67.45 -37.99 -13.13
N GLU A 156 -66.90 -38.97 -13.84
CA GLU A 156 -67.62 -40.12 -14.39
C GLU A 156 -68.04 -41.10 -13.28
N GLU A 157 -67.13 -41.47 -12.38
CA GLU A 157 -67.39 -42.29 -11.19
C GLU A 157 -68.41 -41.61 -10.27
N LYS A 158 -68.32 -40.30 -10.02
CA LYS A 158 -69.36 -39.57 -9.27
C LYS A 158 -70.69 -39.46 -10.00
N LYS A 159 -70.72 -39.56 -11.35
CA LYS A 159 -71.97 -39.65 -12.13
C LYS A 159 -72.57 -41.05 -12.08
N GLU A 160 -71.75 -42.09 -11.95
CA GLU A 160 -72.19 -43.47 -11.74
C GLU A 160 -72.63 -43.70 -10.29
N GLU A 161 -71.89 -43.20 -9.30
CA GLU A 161 -72.28 -43.16 -7.89
C GLU A 161 -73.55 -42.33 -7.68
N LYS A 162 -73.74 -41.20 -8.39
CA LYS A 162 -75.05 -40.49 -8.37
C LYS A 162 -76.20 -41.29 -8.98
N LYS A 163 -75.92 -42.17 -9.95
CA LYS A 163 -76.93 -43.09 -10.53
C LYS A 163 -77.22 -44.30 -9.63
N GLU A 164 -76.27 -44.69 -8.78
CA GLU A 164 -76.48 -45.73 -7.76
C GLU A 164 -77.07 -45.17 -6.44
N GLU A 165 -76.74 -43.92 -6.06
CA GLU A 165 -77.33 -43.21 -4.92
C GLU A 165 -78.79 -42.80 -5.18
N GLU A 166 -79.20 -42.53 -6.43
CA GLU A 166 -80.63 -42.39 -6.80
C GLU A 166 -81.43 -43.71 -6.70
N LYS A 167 -80.76 -44.87 -6.47
CA LYS A 167 -81.41 -46.17 -6.25
C LYS A 167 -81.38 -46.67 -4.80
N LYS A 168 -80.70 -45.98 -3.89
CA LYS A 168 -80.56 -46.40 -2.49
C LYS A 168 -80.70 -45.22 -1.51
N GLU A 169 -81.82 -44.52 -1.59
CA GLU A 169 -82.36 -43.72 -0.48
C GLU A 169 -83.68 -44.34 0.01
N LYS A 170 -83.58 -45.46 0.72
CA LYS A 170 -84.51 -45.80 1.81
C LYS A 170 -83.73 -46.52 2.90
N GLU A 171 -83.91 -45.99 4.11
CA GLU A 171 -83.65 -46.58 5.43
C GLU A 171 -82.36 -46.20 6.19
N GLN A 172 -82.61 -45.33 7.18
CA GLN A 172 -82.29 -45.44 8.61
C GLN A 172 -81.07 -44.71 9.18
N THR A 173 -81.42 -43.88 10.17
CA THR A 173 -80.66 -43.23 11.25
C THR A 173 -80.41 -44.24 12.41
N PRO A 174 -79.96 -43.80 13.61
CA PRO A 174 -78.61 -43.40 14.02
C PRO A 174 -78.10 -44.24 15.23
N ASP A 175 -76.81 -44.14 15.61
CA ASP A 175 -76.34 -43.84 16.99
C ASP A 175 -74.87 -44.23 17.29
N VAL A 176 -74.16 -43.25 17.89
CA VAL A 176 -73.36 -43.28 19.14
C VAL A 176 -72.46 -44.52 19.42
N ASN A 177 -71.13 -44.34 19.49
CA ASN A 177 -70.36 -44.01 20.72
C ASN A 177 -68.84 -44.27 20.61
N ASN A 178 -68.07 -43.43 21.33
CA ASN A 178 -66.81 -43.68 22.09
C ASN A 178 -65.76 -44.69 21.57
N ASN A 179 -64.44 -44.44 21.61
CA ASN A 179 -63.64 -44.06 22.78
C ASN A 179 -62.13 -43.98 22.44
N ASN A 180 -61.40 -43.16 23.19
CA ASN A 180 -60.01 -43.31 23.68
C ASN A 180 -58.82 -43.51 22.71
N THR A 181 -57.79 -42.67 22.82
CA THR A 181 -56.66 -42.89 23.76
C THR A 181 -55.61 -41.76 23.75
N ARG A 182 -55.05 -41.51 24.94
CA ARG A 182 -53.93 -40.61 25.28
C ARG A 182 -52.57 -41.21 24.86
N LYS A 183 -51.57 -40.38 24.54
CA LYS A 183 -50.38 -40.09 25.42
C LYS A 183 -49.32 -39.15 24.76
N PRO A 184 -48.39 -38.57 25.55
CA PRO A 184 -47.69 -37.31 25.25
C PRO A 184 -46.18 -37.48 24.95
N ARG A 185 -45.52 -36.41 24.46
CA ARG A 185 -44.16 -36.03 24.94
C ARG A 185 -43.72 -34.62 24.53
N ALA A 186 -42.99 -34.00 25.45
CA ALA A 186 -42.36 -32.67 25.40
C ALA A 186 -40.92 -32.71 24.87
N THR A 187 -40.40 -31.56 24.40
CA THR A 187 -39.10 -30.89 24.76
C THR A 187 -38.83 -29.74 23.78
N LYS A 188 -38.84 -28.46 24.21
CA LYS A 188 -37.74 -27.61 24.73
C LYS A 188 -36.80 -26.99 23.67
N GLY A 189 -36.68 -25.65 23.73
CA GLY A 189 -35.61 -24.81 23.16
C GLY A 189 -36.05 -24.00 21.94
N SER A 190 -35.85 -22.68 21.81
CA SER A 190 -35.08 -21.72 22.60
C SER A 190 -35.32 -20.29 22.06
N LYS A 191 -35.23 -19.33 23.00
CA LYS A 191 -34.80 -17.92 22.88
C LYS A 191 -35.73 -16.89 22.21
N ALA A 192 -36.13 -15.97 23.09
CA ALA A 192 -36.83 -14.73 22.83
C ALA A 192 -35.90 -13.65 22.25
N SER A 193 -36.42 -12.88 21.30
CA SER A 193 -35.99 -11.50 21.03
C SER A 193 -37.24 -10.62 20.97
N LYS A 194 -37.38 -9.74 21.97
CA LYS A 194 -38.45 -8.74 22.08
C LYS A 194 -38.36 -7.74 20.93
N VAL A 195 -39.41 -7.62 20.13
CA VAL A 195 -39.69 -6.42 19.33
C VAL A 195 -41.12 -5.97 19.63
N ARG A 196 -41.24 -4.68 19.96
CA ARG A 196 -42.47 -3.93 20.30
C ARG A 196 -43.58 -4.16 19.26
N LYS A 197 -44.76 -4.56 19.71
CA LYS A 197 -46.00 -4.58 18.91
C LYS A 197 -46.63 -3.18 18.87
N GLY A 198 -46.80 -2.66 17.66
CA GLY A 198 -47.83 -1.68 17.35
C GLY A 198 -49.21 -2.34 17.40
N ARG A 199 -50.17 -1.60 17.95
CA ARG A 199 -51.58 -1.97 18.13
C ARG A 199 -52.30 -1.86 16.79
N VAL A 200 -52.76 -2.97 16.22
CA VAL A 200 -53.66 -2.99 15.05
C VAL A 200 -55.01 -3.57 15.46
N VAL A 201 -56.04 -2.86 15.01
CA VAL A 201 -57.46 -3.04 15.29
C VAL A 201 -57.95 -4.40 14.79
N LYS A 202 -58.77 -5.05 15.61
CA LYS A 202 -59.33 -6.39 15.43
C LYS A 202 -60.60 -6.27 14.56
N ALA A 203 -60.54 -6.70 13.31
CA ALA A 203 -61.73 -6.92 12.48
C ALA A 203 -62.30 -8.31 12.77
N GLU A 204 -63.63 -8.40 12.87
CA GLU A 204 -64.38 -9.64 13.11
C GLU A 204 -64.20 -10.63 11.95
N ALA A 205 -63.82 -11.87 12.28
CA ALA A 205 -63.58 -12.93 11.33
C ALA A 205 -64.87 -13.76 11.12
N ALA A 206 -65.26 -13.89 9.86
CA ALA A 206 -66.33 -14.78 9.40
C ALA A 206 -66.01 -16.26 9.74
N PRO A 207 -67.04 -17.14 9.81
CA PRO A 207 -66.87 -18.55 10.16
C PRO A 207 -66.00 -19.26 9.12
N GLN A 208 -64.81 -19.70 9.52
CA GLN A 208 -63.92 -20.47 8.66
C GLN A 208 -64.41 -21.92 8.60
N ALA A 209 -64.69 -22.40 7.39
CA ALA A 209 -64.93 -23.81 7.11
C ALA A 209 -63.75 -24.64 7.64
N VAL A 210 -64.04 -25.74 8.33
CA VAL A 210 -63.05 -26.63 8.93
C VAL A 210 -62.29 -27.35 7.82
N GLU A 211 -61.12 -26.81 7.43
CA GLU A 211 -60.20 -27.47 6.50
C GLU A 211 -59.75 -28.82 7.06
N THR A 212 -59.88 -29.84 6.23
CA THR A 212 -59.45 -31.21 6.54
C THR A 212 -57.92 -31.26 6.68
N ASP A 213 -57.40 -32.15 7.54
CA ASP A 213 -55.96 -32.24 7.79
C ASP A 213 -55.16 -32.66 6.53
N GLU A 214 -55.80 -33.34 5.59
CA GLU A 214 -55.23 -33.65 4.28
C GLU A 214 -55.00 -32.40 3.40
N GLU A 215 -55.94 -31.46 3.40
CA GLU A 215 -55.81 -30.21 2.66
C GLU A 215 -54.68 -29.35 3.22
N LYS A 216 -54.55 -29.30 4.56
CA LYS A 216 -53.43 -28.61 5.22
C LYS A 216 -52.09 -29.23 4.86
N ALA A 217 -51.99 -30.56 4.82
CA ALA A 217 -50.77 -31.26 4.42
C ALA A 217 -50.40 -31.00 2.94
N LYS A 218 -51.38 -30.99 2.03
CA LYS A 218 -51.18 -30.65 0.60
C LYS A 218 -50.73 -29.19 0.43
N LYS A 219 -51.37 -28.26 1.13
CA LYS A 219 -50.98 -26.83 1.11
C LYS A 219 -49.56 -26.62 1.63
N LYS A 220 -49.19 -27.27 2.74
CA LYS A 220 -47.83 -27.19 3.30
C LYS A 220 -46.77 -27.68 2.31
N LYS A 221 -46.98 -28.84 1.67
CA LYS A 221 -46.06 -29.36 0.64
C LYS A 221 -45.89 -28.40 -0.55
N LEU A 222 -46.96 -27.71 -0.96
CA LEU A 222 -46.91 -26.76 -2.08
C LEU A 222 -46.17 -25.46 -1.70
N VAL A 223 -46.35 -24.98 -0.48
CA VAL A 223 -45.59 -23.84 0.06
C VAL A 223 -44.10 -24.20 0.19
N ASP A 224 -43.78 -25.38 0.70
CA ASP A 224 -42.40 -25.87 0.83
C ASP A 224 -41.72 -26.02 -0.54
N LYS A 225 -42.46 -26.48 -1.57
CA LYS A 225 -41.95 -26.54 -2.96
C LYS A 225 -41.67 -25.14 -3.52
N LYS A 226 -42.61 -24.20 -3.38
CA LYS A 226 -42.44 -22.80 -3.86
C LYS A 226 -41.28 -22.10 -3.18
N THR A 227 -41.13 -22.26 -1.86
CA THR A 227 -40.02 -21.66 -1.10
C THR A 227 -38.67 -22.26 -1.51
N ARG A 228 -38.60 -23.58 -1.76
CA ARG A 228 -37.40 -24.24 -2.28
C ARG A 228 -37.03 -23.76 -3.68
N GLU A 229 -38.00 -23.59 -4.57
CA GLU A 229 -37.78 -23.04 -5.92
C GLU A 229 -37.29 -21.59 -5.86
N ALA A 230 -37.92 -20.74 -5.03
CA ALA A 230 -37.47 -19.37 -4.83
C ALA A 230 -36.04 -19.30 -4.26
N MET A 231 -35.69 -20.18 -3.32
CA MET A 231 -34.33 -20.27 -2.78
C MET A 231 -33.32 -20.68 -3.85
N PHE A 232 -33.67 -21.65 -4.71
CA PHE A 232 -32.82 -22.07 -5.82
C PHE A 232 -32.61 -20.92 -6.81
N GLU A 233 -33.68 -20.22 -7.21
CA GLU A 233 -33.60 -19.12 -8.16
C GLU A 233 -32.76 -17.96 -7.62
N ARG A 234 -32.89 -17.68 -6.31
CA ARG A 234 -32.02 -16.71 -5.62
C ARG A 234 -30.55 -17.10 -5.67
N ARG A 235 -30.21 -18.37 -5.37
CA ARG A 235 -28.82 -18.86 -5.40
C ARG A 235 -28.25 -18.85 -6.82
N TYR A 236 -29.06 -19.21 -7.81
CA TYR A 236 -28.70 -19.14 -9.22
C TYR A 236 -28.40 -17.70 -9.64
N LYS A 237 -29.29 -16.75 -9.33
CA LYS A 237 -29.07 -15.32 -9.61
C LYS A 237 -27.80 -14.79 -8.93
N GLN A 238 -27.62 -15.08 -7.64
CA GLN A 238 -26.41 -14.70 -6.90
C GLN A 238 -25.13 -15.27 -7.54
N SER A 239 -25.18 -16.50 -8.06
CA SER A 239 -24.04 -17.11 -8.75
C SER A 239 -23.73 -16.40 -10.06
N ILE A 240 -24.76 -16.10 -10.86
CA ILE A 240 -24.61 -15.31 -12.10
C ILE A 240 -24.02 -13.94 -11.81
N ASP A 241 -24.58 -13.23 -10.82
CA ASP A 241 -24.11 -11.89 -10.44
C ASP A 241 -22.64 -11.94 -9.98
N SER A 242 -22.25 -13.00 -9.25
CA SER A 242 -20.87 -13.23 -8.84
C SER A 242 -19.92 -13.49 -10.03
N TYR A 243 -20.30 -14.34 -10.98
CA TYR A 243 -19.52 -14.57 -12.21
C TYR A 243 -19.38 -13.29 -13.04
N ASN A 244 -20.48 -12.56 -13.25
CA ASN A 244 -20.48 -11.32 -14.03
C ASN A 244 -19.65 -10.23 -13.35
N ALA A 245 -19.74 -10.09 -12.03
CA ALA A 245 -18.90 -9.16 -11.28
C ALA A 245 -17.41 -9.50 -11.44
N LYS A 246 -17.05 -10.79 -11.38
CA LYS A 246 -15.65 -11.20 -11.54
C LYS A 246 -15.14 -11.02 -12.97
N ILE A 247 -15.94 -11.35 -13.98
CA ILE A 247 -15.62 -11.09 -15.38
C ILE A 247 -15.43 -9.59 -15.62
N ARG A 248 -16.30 -8.76 -15.04
CA ARG A 248 -16.19 -7.30 -15.13
C ARG A 248 -14.87 -6.83 -14.54
N GLU A 249 -14.56 -7.21 -13.30
CA GLU A 249 -13.30 -6.87 -12.62
C GLU A 249 -12.07 -7.24 -13.45
N LEU A 250 -12.04 -8.44 -14.05
CA LEU A 250 -10.93 -8.88 -14.89
C LEU A 250 -10.85 -8.10 -16.21
N LYS A 251 -11.99 -7.75 -16.82
CA LYS A 251 -12.04 -6.93 -18.04
C LYS A 251 -11.54 -5.50 -17.77
N LEU A 252 -11.69 -4.97 -16.55
CA LEU A 252 -11.17 -3.65 -16.18
C LEU A 252 -9.65 -3.52 -16.31
N TYR A 253 -8.90 -4.63 -16.21
CA TYR A 253 -7.45 -4.57 -16.39
C TYR A 253 -7.05 -4.20 -17.82
N ASN A 254 -7.89 -4.51 -18.83
CA ASN A 254 -7.59 -4.28 -20.24
C ASN A 254 -6.19 -4.77 -20.67
N TYR A 255 -5.81 -5.95 -20.16
CA TYR A 255 -4.55 -6.61 -20.52
C TYR A 255 -4.73 -7.34 -21.85
N GLU A 256 -3.95 -6.98 -22.87
CA GLU A 256 -4.18 -7.43 -24.25
C GLU A 256 -3.56 -8.80 -24.52
N ASN A 257 -2.35 -9.01 -23.97
CA ASN A 257 -1.59 -10.24 -24.13
C ASN A 257 -2.09 -11.35 -23.18
N SER A 258 -1.31 -12.43 -23.09
CA SER A 258 -1.54 -13.51 -22.13
C SER A 258 -0.24 -13.82 -21.39
N LEU A 259 -0.33 -14.55 -20.28
CA LEU A 259 0.82 -15.10 -19.58
C LEU A 259 1.57 -16.09 -20.49
N SER A 260 2.54 -15.58 -21.26
CA SER A 260 3.27 -16.35 -22.27
C SER A 260 4.40 -17.17 -21.64
N GLY A 261 4.85 -18.22 -22.35
CA GLY A 261 5.98 -19.04 -21.89
C GLY A 261 7.27 -18.23 -21.65
N ASN A 262 7.50 -17.16 -22.44
CA ASN A 262 8.65 -16.28 -22.21
C ASN A 262 8.54 -15.52 -20.87
N VAL A 263 7.36 -14.97 -20.56
CA VAL A 263 7.11 -14.28 -19.28
C VAL A 263 7.29 -15.26 -18.12
N VAL A 264 6.74 -16.48 -18.24
CA VAL A 264 6.92 -17.55 -17.25
C VAL A 264 8.40 -17.87 -17.04
N ASN A 265 9.20 -17.98 -18.10
CA ASN A 265 10.63 -18.27 -18.01
C ASN A 265 11.42 -17.13 -17.34
N ILE A 266 11.07 -15.88 -17.62
CA ILE A 266 11.68 -14.70 -16.96
C ILE A 266 11.44 -14.76 -15.45
N ILE A 267 10.19 -14.95 -15.05
CA ILE A 267 9.81 -14.97 -13.63
C ILE A 267 10.40 -16.20 -12.94
N LYS A 268 10.44 -17.37 -13.59
CA LYS A 268 11.14 -18.56 -13.08
C LYS A 268 12.62 -18.31 -12.87
N SER A 269 13.28 -17.61 -13.81
CA SER A 269 14.69 -17.25 -13.67
C SER A 269 14.92 -16.38 -12.45
N TRP A 270 14.04 -15.41 -12.20
CA TRP A 270 14.08 -14.58 -11.00
C TRP A 270 13.80 -15.39 -9.73
N ILE A 271 12.81 -16.30 -9.71
CA ILE A 271 12.54 -17.16 -8.55
C ILE A 271 13.78 -18.00 -8.16
N ARG A 272 14.58 -18.43 -9.13
CA ARG A 272 15.83 -19.18 -8.87
C ARG A 272 16.90 -18.36 -8.16
N THR A 273 16.83 -17.03 -8.17
CA THR A 273 17.77 -16.16 -7.45
C THR A 273 17.37 -15.96 -5.98
N VAL A 274 16.16 -16.40 -5.57
CA VAL A 274 15.67 -16.25 -4.21
C VAL A 274 16.51 -17.10 -3.24
N PRO A 275 17.09 -16.50 -2.18
CA PRO A 275 17.93 -17.23 -1.22
C PRO A 275 17.17 -18.34 -0.49
N ALA A 276 17.89 -19.40 -0.10
CA ALA A 276 17.33 -20.51 0.67
C ALA A 276 16.75 -20.03 2.02
N SER A 277 17.45 -19.15 2.73
CA SER A 277 16.98 -18.56 3.99
C SER A 277 15.64 -17.81 3.83
N THR A 278 15.43 -17.14 2.70
CA THR A 278 14.17 -16.48 2.38
C THR A 278 13.05 -17.50 2.17
N LEU A 279 13.31 -18.58 1.41
CA LEU A 279 12.35 -19.66 1.19
C LEU A 279 12.03 -20.41 2.50
N GLU A 280 13.01 -20.65 3.37
CA GLU A 280 12.80 -21.20 4.72
C GLU A 280 11.90 -20.31 5.56
N TYR A 281 12.14 -18.99 5.55
CA TYR A 281 11.28 -18.02 6.22
C TYR A 281 9.82 -18.10 5.71
N PHE A 282 9.61 -18.24 4.40
CA PHE A 282 8.26 -18.45 3.85
C PHE A 282 7.66 -19.77 4.31
N ALA A 283 8.44 -20.85 4.33
CA ALA A 283 8.01 -22.18 4.75
C ALA A 283 7.61 -22.25 6.23
N LEU A 284 8.27 -21.46 7.08
CA LEU A 284 8.05 -21.43 8.51
C LEU A 284 6.72 -20.80 8.93
N GLY A 285 6.25 -19.73 8.27
CA GLY A 285 5.08 -19.01 8.80
C GLY A 285 4.32 -18.08 7.88
N GLN A 286 4.64 -18.05 6.58
CA GLN A 286 3.91 -17.23 5.61
C GLN A 286 2.72 -17.98 5.01
N SER A 287 1.79 -17.23 4.41
CA SER A 287 0.60 -17.82 3.79
C SER A 287 1.00 -18.72 2.61
N LYS A 288 0.76 -20.03 2.77
CA LYS A 288 0.99 -21.03 1.73
C LYS A 288 0.21 -20.76 0.44
N LYS A 289 -0.97 -20.12 0.56
CA LYS A 289 -1.87 -19.82 -0.55
C LYS A 289 -1.20 -18.98 -1.64
N THR A 290 -0.37 -18.00 -1.26
CA THR A 290 0.33 -17.14 -2.23
C THR A 290 1.24 -17.98 -3.13
N TRP A 291 2.03 -18.89 -2.54
CA TRP A 291 2.96 -19.73 -3.28
C TRP A 291 2.27 -20.81 -4.11
N VAL A 292 1.19 -21.42 -3.60
CA VAL A 292 0.36 -22.36 -4.36
C VAL A 292 -0.17 -21.69 -5.63
N GLU A 293 -0.74 -20.49 -5.52
CA GLU A 293 -1.28 -19.78 -6.69
C GLU A 293 -0.18 -19.36 -7.67
N ILE A 294 0.99 -18.91 -7.20
CA ILE A 294 2.14 -18.62 -8.07
C ILE A 294 2.59 -19.89 -8.79
N ALA A 295 2.66 -21.02 -8.08
CA ALA A 295 3.08 -22.29 -8.63
C ALA A 295 2.14 -22.80 -9.72
N ASP A 296 0.82 -22.68 -9.49
CA ASP A 296 -0.20 -23.06 -10.46
C ASP A 296 -0.15 -22.18 -11.72
N LEU A 297 0.10 -20.88 -11.57
CA LEU A 297 0.18 -19.94 -12.70
C LEU A 297 1.46 -20.08 -13.52
N LEU A 298 2.59 -20.32 -12.86
CA LEU A 298 3.90 -20.43 -13.51
C LEU A 298 4.29 -21.87 -13.86
N HIS A 299 3.50 -22.86 -13.44
CA HIS A 299 3.84 -24.27 -13.50
C HIS A 299 5.22 -24.54 -12.86
N LEU A 300 5.41 -24.07 -11.63
CA LEU A 300 6.67 -24.26 -10.90
C LEU A 300 6.91 -25.74 -10.60
N SER A 301 8.18 -26.12 -10.61
CA SER A 301 8.66 -27.46 -10.29
C SER A 301 9.73 -27.40 -9.18
N PRO A 302 10.06 -28.53 -8.52
CA PRO A 302 11.18 -28.59 -7.57
C PRO A 302 12.51 -28.06 -8.14
N LYS A 303 12.74 -28.20 -9.46
CA LYS A 303 13.95 -27.72 -10.14
C LYS A 303 14.05 -26.19 -10.23
N ASP A 304 12.95 -25.47 -10.01
CA ASP A 304 12.94 -24.01 -9.99
C ASP A 304 13.43 -23.46 -8.63
N PHE A 305 13.70 -24.33 -7.65
CA PHE A 305 14.19 -23.98 -6.31
C PHE A 305 15.53 -24.68 -6.04
N ASN A 306 16.61 -24.16 -6.64
CA ASN A 306 17.94 -24.79 -6.65
C ASN A 306 18.42 -25.31 -5.29
N ASN A 307 18.11 -24.60 -4.19
CA ASN A 307 18.58 -24.93 -2.85
C ASN A 307 17.54 -25.61 -1.97
N MET A 308 16.28 -25.74 -2.43
CA MET A 308 15.17 -26.27 -1.63
C MET A 308 14.11 -26.98 -2.49
N PRO A 309 14.43 -28.14 -3.09
CA PRO A 309 13.50 -28.85 -3.98
C PRO A 309 12.19 -29.28 -3.28
N TRP A 310 12.23 -29.44 -1.95
CA TRP A 310 11.07 -29.79 -1.12
C TRP A 310 10.17 -28.59 -0.75
N PHE A 311 10.58 -27.35 -1.05
CA PHE A 311 9.85 -26.14 -0.66
C PHE A 311 8.40 -26.16 -1.16
N LEU A 312 8.22 -26.53 -2.44
CA LEU A 312 6.90 -26.55 -3.07
C LEU A 312 5.98 -27.58 -2.41
N GLU A 313 6.50 -28.76 -2.10
CA GLU A 313 5.75 -29.82 -1.41
C GLU A 313 5.20 -29.31 -0.07
N VAL A 314 6.00 -28.58 0.72
CA VAL A 314 5.58 -27.98 1.99
C VAL A 314 4.50 -26.91 1.79
N MET A 315 4.60 -26.10 0.72
CA MET A 315 3.59 -25.12 0.37
C MET A 315 2.25 -25.77 0.00
N PHE A 316 2.27 -26.95 -0.61
CA PHE A 316 1.07 -27.76 -0.89
C PHE A 316 0.57 -28.58 0.32
N GLY A 317 1.17 -28.41 1.49
CA GLY A 317 0.74 -29.09 2.72
C GLY A 317 1.46 -30.41 3.01
N GLY A 318 2.47 -30.76 2.22
CA GLY A 318 3.38 -31.86 2.54
C GLY A 318 4.27 -31.54 3.76
N LYS A 319 5.01 -32.55 4.19
CA LYS A 319 5.92 -32.43 5.35
C LYS A 319 7.28 -31.93 4.90
N ALA A 320 7.89 -31.06 5.72
CA ALA A 320 9.28 -30.70 5.50
C ALA A 320 10.18 -31.92 5.75
N PRO A 321 11.34 -32.04 5.08
CA PRO A 321 12.26 -33.14 5.33
C PRO A 321 12.72 -33.16 6.78
N LYS A 322 12.85 -34.38 7.33
CA LYS A 322 13.25 -34.57 8.73
C LYS A 322 14.58 -33.89 9.04
N GLY A 323 14.63 -33.17 10.16
CA GLY A 323 15.84 -32.51 10.63
C GLY A 323 16.10 -31.13 10.01
N THR A 324 15.26 -30.69 9.08
CA THR A 324 15.28 -29.28 8.64
C THR A 324 14.78 -28.35 9.75
N ILE A 325 15.16 -27.07 9.69
CA ILE A 325 14.63 -26.04 10.59
C ILE A 325 13.09 -26.01 10.54
N VAL A 326 12.50 -26.13 9.35
CA VAL A 326 11.05 -26.11 9.15
C VAL A 326 10.38 -27.30 9.84
N ASP A 327 10.89 -28.51 9.62
CA ASP A 327 10.34 -29.72 10.25
C ASP A 327 10.43 -29.67 11.78
N THR A 328 11.60 -29.28 12.30
CA THR A 328 11.83 -29.24 13.76
C THR A 328 10.96 -28.21 14.46
N PHE A 329 10.83 -26.99 13.91
CA PHE A 329 9.94 -25.98 14.49
C PHE A 329 8.46 -26.32 14.33
N LEU A 330 8.01 -26.77 13.15
CA LEU A 330 6.60 -27.13 12.96
C LEU A 330 6.18 -28.30 13.86
N THR A 331 7.06 -29.27 14.06
CA THR A 331 6.81 -30.40 14.98
C THR A 331 6.74 -29.91 16.42
N ALA A 332 7.68 -29.08 16.86
CA ALA A 332 7.67 -28.52 18.21
C ALA A 332 6.45 -27.62 18.47
N VAL A 333 6.04 -26.79 17.51
CA VAL A 333 4.85 -25.94 17.63
C VAL A 333 3.56 -26.75 17.68
N ALA A 334 3.50 -27.86 16.93
CA ALA A 334 2.33 -28.73 16.92
C ALA A 334 2.21 -29.61 18.17
N ASP A 335 3.31 -29.86 18.89
CA ASP A 335 3.34 -30.68 20.10
C ASP A 335 2.91 -29.87 21.35
N PRO A 336 1.76 -30.21 21.98
CA PRO A 336 1.32 -29.54 23.21
C PRO A 336 2.27 -29.73 24.40
N ALA A 337 3.09 -30.79 24.38
CA ALA A 337 4.08 -31.11 25.41
C ALA A 337 5.37 -30.27 25.29
N SER A 338 5.54 -29.51 24.20
CA SER A 338 6.70 -28.63 24.03
C SER A 338 6.81 -27.62 25.16
N THR A 339 7.98 -27.60 25.79
CA THR A 339 8.31 -26.73 26.93
C THR A 339 9.12 -25.52 26.47
N THR A 340 9.28 -24.52 27.35
CA THR A 340 10.22 -23.41 27.12
C THR A 340 11.64 -23.92 26.84
N GLN A 341 12.09 -24.97 27.51
CA GLN A 341 13.44 -25.52 27.29
C GLN A 341 13.57 -26.09 25.87
N THR A 342 12.54 -26.79 25.39
CA THR A 342 12.49 -27.29 24.01
C THR A 342 12.70 -26.16 23.00
N PHE A 343 12.01 -25.03 23.19
CA PHE A 343 12.16 -23.87 22.30
C PHE A 343 13.49 -23.15 22.49
N LEU A 344 14.02 -23.08 23.72
CA LEU A 344 15.33 -22.50 24.00
C LEU A 344 16.42 -23.24 23.22
N ASP A 345 16.43 -24.58 23.29
CA ASP A 345 17.40 -25.43 22.57
C ASP A 345 17.30 -25.22 21.05
N LEU A 346 16.08 -25.10 20.52
CA LEU A 346 15.85 -24.84 19.09
C LEU A 346 16.30 -23.44 18.67
N VAL A 347 16.07 -22.43 19.52
CA VAL A 347 16.46 -21.03 19.27
C VAL A 347 17.99 -20.89 19.27
N GLU A 348 18.67 -21.50 20.24
CA GLU A 348 20.13 -21.52 20.29
C GLU A 348 20.74 -22.21 19.07
N LYS A 349 20.12 -23.33 18.64
CA LYS A 349 20.61 -24.12 17.52
C LYS A 349 20.39 -23.46 16.16
N TYR A 350 19.19 -22.94 15.90
CA TYR A 350 18.78 -22.53 14.55
C TYR A 350 18.65 -21.02 14.37
N LYS A 351 18.70 -20.23 15.45
CA LYS A 351 18.64 -18.77 15.42
C LYS A 351 17.50 -18.20 14.56
N PRO A 352 16.24 -18.62 14.78
CA PRO A 352 15.09 -18.09 14.04
C PRO A 352 14.85 -16.60 14.40
N SER A 353 14.17 -15.85 13.52
CA SER A 353 13.86 -14.44 13.82
C SER A 353 12.79 -14.26 14.90
N TYR A 354 12.83 -13.15 15.64
CA TYR A 354 11.83 -12.78 16.64
C TYR A 354 10.43 -12.69 16.06
N THR A 355 10.29 -12.08 14.88
CA THR A 355 9.01 -11.98 14.18
C THR A 355 8.38 -13.35 13.90
N PHE A 356 9.20 -14.37 13.61
CA PHE A 356 8.70 -15.73 13.43
C PHE A 356 8.21 -16.33 14.75
N LEU A 357 9.03 -16.29 15.81
CA LEU A 357 8.66 -16.89 17.09
C LEU A 357 7.44 -16.22 17.72
N ARG A 358 7.40 -14.89 17.70
CA ARG A 358 6.26 -14.10 18.20
C ARG A 358 4.92 -14.49 17.59
N LYS A 359 4.91 -14.91 16.30
CA LYS A 359 3.69 -15.29 15.58
C LYS A 359 3.29 -16.75 15.82
N ASN A 360 4.26 -17.64 16.04
CA ASN A 360 4.03 -19.10 16.01
C ASN A 360 4.14 -19.78 17.37
N ILE A 361 4.71 -19.10 18.37
CA ILE A 361 4.85 -19.62 19.73
C ILE A 361 3.84 -18.93 20.64
N ARG A 362 3.28 -19.71 21.57
CA ARG A 362 2.38 -19.21 22.61
C ARG A 362 3.11 -18.18 23.49
N PRO A 363 2.51 -17.03 23.85
CA PRO A 363 3.19 -15.98 24.62
C PRO A 363 3.81 -16.46 25.94
N GLU A 364 3.20 -17.46 26.58
CA GLU A 364 3.67 -18.03 27.85
C GLU A 364 5.01 -18.78 27.70
N LEU A 365 5.29 -19.31 26.52
CA LEU A 365 6.53 -20.02 26.22
C LEU A 365 7.65 -19.07 25.81
N LEU A 366 7.32 -17.91 25.22
CA LEU A 366 8.27 -16.87 24.80
C LEU A 366 8.67 -15.96 25.98
N ASN A 367 9.30 -16.57 26.97
CA ASN A 367 9.72 -15.87 28.19
C ASN A 367 11.07 -15.15 28.04
N ASP A 368 11.48 -14.46 29.10
CA ASP A 368 12.69 -13.64 29.14
C ASP A 368 13.97 -14.45 28.87
N LYS A 369 14.01 -15.75 29.22
CA LYS A 369 15.18 -16.60 28.89
C LYS A 369 15.39 -16.73 27.39
N ILE A 370 14.31 -17.01 26.65
CA ILE A 370 14.37 -17.09 25.19
C ILE A 370 14.72 -15.71 24.63
N LYS A 371 14.02 -14.65 25.07
CA LYS A 371 14.28 -13.28 24.60
C LYS A 371 15.74 -12.86 24.80
N ASN A 372 16.35 -13.18 25.94
CA ASN A 372 17.76 -12.90 26.23
C ASN A 372 18.74 -13.59 25.28
N VAL A 373 18.41 -14.78 24.76
CA VAL A 373 19.22 -15.42 23.71
C VAL A 373 19.00 -14.73 22.37
N MET A 374 17.76 -14.38 22.05
CA MET A 374 17.40 -13.77 20.77
C MET A 374 18.01 -12.40 20.56
N VAL A 375 17.98 -11.54 21.59
CA VAL A 375 18.54 -10.18 21.49
C VAL A 375 20.04 -10.15 21.23
N LYS A 376 20.74 -11.29 21.32
CA LYS A 376 22.17 -11.40 21.01
C LYS A 376 22.47 -11.67 19.53
N TYR A 377 21.51 -12.17 18.76
CA TYR A 377 21.76 -12.54 17.36
C TYR A 377 20.74 -11.98 16.36
N ASP A 378 19.52 -11.68 16.78
CA ASP A 378 18.46 -11.28 15.85
C ASP A 378 18.73 -9.89 15.26
N ASP A 379 18.10 -9.58 14.13
CA ASP A 379 18.25 -8.30 13.45
C ASP A 379 17.87 -7.12 14.36
N ILE A 380 18.82 -6.20 14.55
CA ILE A 380 18.67 -5.07 15.48
C ILE A 380 17.49 -4.17 15.11
N ASN A 381 17.18 -4.03 13.81
CA ASN A 381 16.07 -3.22 13.33
C ASN A 381 14.72 -3.81 13.78
N SER A 382 14.58 -5.13 13.68
CA SER A 382 13.42 -5.88 14.17
C SER A 382 13.27 -5.79 15.69
N LEU A 383 14.37 -5.85 16.44
CA LEU A 383 14.36 -5.71 17.91
C LEU A 383 13.89 -4.31 18.35
N VAL A 384 14.42 -3.26 17.73
CA VAL A 384 14.02 -1.86 18.01
C VAL A 384 12.54 -1.62 17.67
N TRP A 385 12.02 -2.25 16.62
CA TRP A 385 10.60 -2.17 16.29
C TRP A 385 9.71 -2.70 17.43
N TRP A 386 10.06 -3.87 17.97
CA TRP A 386 9.35 -4.55 19.05
C TRP A 386 9.82 -4.18 20.47
N LEU A 387 10.55 -3.08 20.63
CA LEU A 387 11.22 -2.72 21.89
C LEU A 387 10.35 -2.81 23.15
N HIS A 388 9.07 -2.46 23.03
CA HIS A 388 8.08 -2.47 24.12
C HIS A 388 7.75 -3.88 24.68
N GLU A 389 8.15 -4.96 23.99
CA GLU A 389 7.95 -6.34 24.43
C GLU A 389 9.18 -6.91 25.20
N PHE A 390 10.27 -6.14 25.28
CA PHE A 390 11.52 -6.54 25.93
C PHE A 390 11.67 -5.89 27.31
N GLY A 391 12.20 -6.65 28.26
CA GLY A 391 12.50 -6.17 29.62
C GLY A 391 13.78 -5.32 29.68
N ALA A 392 14.13 -4.84 30.88
CA ALA A 392 15.25 -3.93 31.07
C ALA A 392 16.61 -4.57 30.70
N GLU A 393 16.81 -5.85 31.00
CA GLU A 393 18.05 -6.57 30.68
C GLU A 393 18.22 -6.75 29.18
N GLU A 394 17.15 -7.13 28.47
CA GLU A 394 17.16 -7.25 27.02
C GLU A 394 17.40 -5.89 26.35
N GLN A 395 16.76 -4.84 26.85
CA GLN A 395 16.95 -3.47 26.38
C GLN A 395 18.39 -2.98 26.57
N LYS A 396 19.06 -3.35 27.66
CA LYS A 396 20.48 -3.05 27.88
C LYS A 396 21.37 -3.71 26.82
N ILE A 397 21.10 -4.98 26.47
CA ILE A 397 21.83 -5.69 25.40
C ILE A 397 21.61 -5.00 24.05
N ILE A 398 20.35 -4.64 23.73
CA ILE A 398 20.02 -3.90 22.51
C ILE A 398 20.79 -2.57 22.45
N GLY A 399 20.82 -1.83 23.57
CA GLY A 399 21.54 -0.56 23.68
C GLY A 399 23.03 -0.73 23.44
N GLN A 400 23.65 -1.77 24.00
CA GLN A 400 25.06 -2.08 23.78
C GLN A 400 25.35 -2.41 22.31
N ARG A 401 24.53 -3.24 21.65
CA ARG A 401 24.70 -3.57 20.22
C ARG A 401 24.67 -2.34 19.32
N ILE A 402 23.78 -1.38 19.61
CA ILE A 402 23.74 -0.09 18.89
C ILE A 402 25.01 0.73 19.15
N LYS A 403 25.49 0.78 20.41
CA LYS A 403 26.75 1.45 20.76
C LYS A 403 27.97 0.80 20.09
N ASP A 404 27.94 -0.52 19.90
CA ASP A 404 28.98 -1.31 19.22
C ASP A 404 28.97 -1.13 17.69
N GLY A 405 28.03 -0.36 17.14
CA GLY A 405 28.01 0.05 15.74
C GLY A 405 27.04 -0.73 14.85
N GLU A 406 26.13 -1.52 15.42
CA GLU A 406 25.08 -2.13 14.61
C GLU A 406 24.13 -1.07 14.03
N SER A 407 23.91 -1.13 12.71
CA SER A 407 23.18 -0.10 11.98
C SER A 407 21.66 -0.20 12.13
N LEU A 408 21.02 0.96 12.30
CA LEU A 408 19.56 1.16 12.29
C LEU A 408 19.04 1.74 10.96
N ASP A 409 19.72 1.43 9.85
CA ASP A 409 19.36 1.96 8.52
C ASP A 409 17.93 1.58 8.09
N ASN A 410 17.40 0.43 8.55
CA ASN A 410 16.06 -0.02 8.18
C ASN A 410 14.95 0.50 9.12
N VAL A 411 15.28 1.09 10.28
CA VAL A 411 14.27 1.68 11.18
C VAL A 411 14.03 3.13 10.81
N THR A 412 12.79 3.51 10.52
CA THR A 412 12.48 4.88 10.11
C THR A 412 12.84 5.92 11.19
N VAL A 413 13.22 7.13 10.77
CA VAL A 413 13.56 8.24 11.67
C VAL A 413 12.38 8.57 12.58
N GLY A 414 11.16 8.61 12.02
CA GLY A 414 9.94 8.79 12.80
C GLY A 414 9.79 7.75 13.92
N THR A 415 10.10 6.48 13.66
CA THR A 415 10.05 5.41 14.66
C THR A 415 11.11 5.60 15.73
N LEU A 416 12.36 5.91 15.34
CA LEU A 416 13.45 6.14 16.30
C LEU A 416 13.14 7.31 17.25
N LEU A 417 12.58 8.40 16.74
CA LEU A 417 12.12 9.52 17.56
C LEU A 417 10.99 9.11 18.51
N GLU A 418 10.01 8.35 18.01
CA GLU A 418 8.91 7.87 18.85
C GLU A 418 9.42 6.95 19.99
N LYS A 419 10.37 6.05 19.70
CA LYS A 419 10.99 5.19 20.73
C LYS A 419 11.78 6.02 21.74
N SER A 420 12.57 6.99 21.27
CA SER A 420 13.33 7.90 22.14
C SER A 420 12.42 8.68 23.11
N ILE A 421 11.26 9.14 22.62
CA ILE A 421 10.24 9.83 23.42
C ILE A 421 9.53 8.92 24.42
N LYS A 422 9.41 7.62 24.15
CA LYS A 422 8.85 6.65 25.11
C LYS A 422 9.86 6.28 26.19
N LEU A 423 11.13 6.14 25.81
CA LEU A 423 12.21 5.80 26.75
C LEU A 423 12.52 6.93 27.73
N SER A 424 12.26 8.19 27.38
CA SER A 424 12.38 9.30 28.34
C SER A 424 11.51 9.12 29.58
N ASP A 425 10.41 8.38 29.45
CA ASP A 425 9.45 8.17 30.53
C ASP A 425 9.83 6.94 31.40
N GLN A 426 10.84 6.13 30.99
CA GLN A 426 11.12 4.78 31.55
C GLN A 426 12.48 4.63 32.27
N GLN A 427 13.19 5.70 32.64
CA GLN A 427 14.49 5.69 33.35
C GLN A 427 15.68 4.96 32.65
N SER A 428 15.50 4.31 31.50
CA SER A 428 16.60 3.67 30.76
C SER A 428 17.42 4.69 29.96
N SER A 429 18.36 5.38 30.60
CA SER A 429 19.22 6.40 29.97
C SER A 429 20.10 5.82 28.85
N ASP A 430 20.75 4.69 29.09
CA ASP A 430 21.75 4.14 28.15
C ASP A 430 21.20 3.80 26.76
N LEU A 431 20.06 3.11 26.71
CA LEU A 431 19.41 2.76 25.45
C LEU A 431 18.84 4.01 24.75
N LYS A 432 18.28 4.94 25.53
CA LYS A 432 17.77 6.21 25.00
C LYS A 432 18.88 6.97 24.28
N ASP A 433 20.05 7.09 24.91
CA ASP A 433 21.19 7.82 24.35
C ASP A 433 21.74 7.13 23.10
N ALA A 434 21.79 5.79 23.09
CA ALA A 434 22.17 5.01 21.90
C ALA A 434 21.21 5.24 20.72
N ILE A 435 19.90 5.19 20.95
CA ILE A 435 18.89 5.44 19.91
C ILE A 435 18.93 6.90 19.46
N LEU A 436 19.09 7.87 20.37
CA LEU A 436 19.22 9.29 20.02
C LEU A 436 20.44 9.53 19.15
N LYS A 437 21.61 8.99 19.52
CA LYS A 437 22.84 9.10 18.72
C LYS A 437 22.64 8.51 17.31
N ALA A 438 22.03 7.33 17.22
CA ALA A 438 21.70 6.72 15.92
C ALA A 438 20.70 7.59 15.12
N THR A 439 19.73 8.20 15.80
CA THR A 439 18.76 9.13 15.19
C THR A 439 19.47 10.37 14.62
N PHE A 440 20.41 10.95 15.35
CA PHE A 440 21.19 12.09 14.89
C PHE A 440 22.10 11.75 13.71
N SER A 441 22.77 10.61 13.77
CA SER A 441 23.57 10.14 12.62
C SER A 441 22.68 9.97 11.38
N LYS A 442 21.48 9.41 11.56
CA LYS A 442 20.52 9.25 10.45
C LYS A 442 19.97 10.58 9.94
N LEU A 443 19.64 11.51 10.84
CA LEU A 443 19.15 12.85 10.49
C LEU A 443 20.21 13.69 9.79
N SER A 444 21.46 13.65 10.25
CA SER A 444 22.57 14.34 9.60
C SER A 444 22.87 13.75 8.22
N ASN A 445 22.80 12.43 8.07
CA ASN A 445 22.88 11.80 6.74
C ASN A 445 21.72 12.26 5.84
N PHE A 446 20.51 12.42 6.39
CA PHE A 446 19.36 12.92 5.64
C PHE A 446 19.53 14.41 5.27
N SER A 447 19.96 15.28 6.20
CA SER A 447 20.07 16.72 5.96
C SER A 447 21.23 17.09 5.04
N ASN A 448 22.35 16.37 5.13
CA ASN A 448 23.58 16.74 4.43
C ASN A 448 23.65 16.15 3.02
N ASP A 449 23.12 14.94 2.81
CA ASP A 449 23.27 14.25 1.52
C ASP A 449 21.96 14.15 0.75
N ARG A 450 20.80 14.04 1.42
CA ARG A 450 19.52 13.89 0.72
C ARG A 450 18.86 15.21 0.36
N PHE A 451 18.00 15.16 -0.66
CA PHE A 451 17.25 16.32 -1.11
C PHE A 451 16.47 16.98 0.02
N THR A 452 16.79 18.25 0.25
CA THR A 452 16.08 19.13 1.16
C THR A 452 14.64 19.31 0.70
N LEU A 453 13.76 19.49 1.67
CA LEU A 453 12.37 19.81 1.42
C LEU A 453 12.27 21.23 0.81
N PRO A 454 11.25 21.48 -0.02
CA PRO A 454 11.12 22.75 -0.73
C PRO A 454 10.80 23.92 0.22
N SER A 455 11.76 24.81 0.43
CA SER A 455 11.60 26.04 1.22
C SER A 455 10.89 27.16 0.43
N PRO A 456 10.11 28.07 1.08
CA PRO A 456 9.72 28.09 2.49
C PRO A 456 8.45 27.28 2.81
N ILE A 457 8.41 26.65 3.99
CA ILE A 457 7.32 25.81 4.50
C ILE A 457 6.73 26.42 5.77
N SER A 458 5.40 26.35 5.95
CA SER A 458 4.75 26.60 7.23
C SER A 458 4.08 25.33 7.73
N ILE A 459 4.24 25.01 9.00
CA ILE A 459 3.70 23.81 9.62
C ILE A 459 2.74 24.23 10.73
N PHE A 460 1.52 23.72 10.64
CA PHE A 460 0.42 23.99 11.56
C PHE A 460 0.08 22.68 12.28
N GLY A 461 0.45 22.59 13.55
CA GLY A 461 0.14 21.46 14.43
C GLY A 461 -1.15 21.71 15.20
N ASP A 462 -2.14 20.85 15.00
CA ASP A 462 -3.38 20.92 15.78
C ASP A 462 -3.11 20.53 17.24
N LYS A 463 -3.47 21.42 18.16
CA LYS A 463 -3.41 21.20 19.61
C LYS A 463 -4.80 21.25 20.26
N SER A 464 -5.85 20.94 19.52
CA SER A 464 -7.20 20.78 20.06
C SER A 464 -7.30 19.62 21.06
N GLY A 465 -8.37 19.60 21.86
CA GLY A 465 -8.61 18.56 22.87
C GLY A 465 -8.75 17.14 22.30
N SER A 466 -9.21 16.98 21.06
CA SER A 466 -9.33 15.67 20.38
C SER A 466 -7.98 15.06 20.01
N MET A 467 -6.92 15.88 19.95
CA MET A 467 -5.63 15.51 19.37
C MET A 467 -4.59 14.99 20.37
N SER A 468 -4.94 14.65 21.61
CA SER A 468 -3.96 14.28 22.66
C SER A 468 -2.87 13.24 22.25
N VAL A 469 -3.24 12.18 21.52
CA VAL A 469 -2.29 11.17 20.99
C VAL A 469 -1.54 11.69 19.76
N ALA A 470 -2.23 12.48 18.94
CA ALA A 470 -1.75 12.99 17.67
C ALA A 470 -0.79 14.18 17.82
N ILE A 471 -0.93 15.01 18.87
CA ILE A 471 -0.03 16.14 19.21
C ILE A 471 1.42 15.65 19.28
N ARG A 472 1.66 14.47 19.85
CA ARG A 472 3.00 13.88 19.92
C ARG A 472 3.58 13.67 18.53
N LEU A 473 2.80 13.07 17.63
CA LEU A 473 3.27 12.80 16.27
C LEU A 473 3.35 14.08 15.43
N ALA A 474 2.39 15.00 15.58
CA ALA A 474 2.43 16.32 14.96
C ALA A 474 3.68 17.10 15.38
N SER A 475 4.10 16.99 16.64
CA SER A 475 5.35 17.57 17.14
C SER A 475 6.58 16.94 16.49
N ILE A 476 6.60 15.60 16.33
CA ILE A 476 7.68 14.89 15.62
C ILE A 476 7.75 15.35 14.15
N VAL A 477 6.60 15.40 13.47
CA VAL A 477 6.49 15.86 12.08
C VAL A 477 6.96 17.30 11.95
N GLY A 478 6.48 18.19 12.83
CA GLY A 478 6.88 19.59 12.84
C GLY A 478 8.38 19.76 13.07
N PHE A 479 8.93 19.07 14.07
CA PHE A 479 10.36 19.07 14.33
C PHE A 479 11.18 18.60 13.13
N LEU A 480 10.80 17.48 12.51
CA LEU A 480 11.52 16.92 11.36
C LEU A 480 11.48 17.84 10.16
N LEU A 481 10.28 18.30 9.78
CA LEU A 481 10.12 19.21 8.64
C LEU A 481 10.88 20.51 8.88
N SER A 482 10.86 21.03 10.11
CA SER A 482 11.57 22.26 10.41
C SER A 482 13.08 22.10 10.47
N SER A 483 13.57 21.00 11.02
CA SER A 483 15.01 20.69 11.06
C SER A 483 15.59 20.45 9.66
N LEU A 484 14.77 19.95 8.73
CA LEU A 484 15.17 19.59 7.37
C LEU A 484 14.92 20.71 6.34
N THR A 485 14.28 21.81 6.72
CA THR A 485 13.92 22.90 5.81
C THR A 485 14.34 24.24 6.36
N THR A 486 15.26 24.92 5.68
CA THR A 486 15.64 26.29 6.03
C THR A 486 14.44 27.24 5.91
N GLY A 487 14.23 28.10 6.92
CA GLY A 487 13.14 29.09 6.90
C GLY A 487 11.74 28.50 7.12
N SER A 488 11.66 27.28 7.66
CA SER A 488 10.40 26.72 8.14
C SER A 488 9.91 27.38 9.42
N GLU A 489 8.60 27.46 9.61
CA GLU A 489 8.00 27.87 10.88
C GLU A 489 7.04 26.79 11.37
N LEU A 490 7.15 26.44 12.65
CA LEU A 490 6.18 25.60 13.35
C LEU A 490 5.29 26.49 14.22
N SER A 491 3.99 26.46 13.95
CA SER A 491 2.98 26.96 14.87
C SER A 491 1.97 25.86 15.21
N PHE A 492 1.33 26.02 16.35
CA PHE A 492 0.22 25.21 16.79
C PHE A 492 -1.06 26.02 16.73
N PHE A 493 -2.19 25.36 16.56
CA PHE A 493 -3.49 26.05 16.59
C PHE A 493 -4.51 25.32 17.46
N ASP A 494 -5.35 26.13 18.07
CA ASP A 494 -6.63 25.74 18.66
C ASP A 494 -7.69 26.72 18.14
N THR A 495 -8.27 27.55 19.01
CA THR A 495 -9.03 28.75 18.64
C THR A 495 -8.16 29.92 18.18
N GLU A 496 -6.84 29.89 18.47
CA GLU A 496 -5.87 30.93 18.13
C GLU A 496 -4.58 30.33 17.51
N ASP A 497 -3.70 31.17 16.94
CA ASP A 497 -2.36 30.77 16.49
C ASP A 497 -1.37 30.86 17.66
N HIS A 498 -0.64 29.77 17.90
CA HIS A 498 0.35 29.67 18.96
C HIS A 498 1.70 29.35 18.32
N PRO A 499 2.66 30.30 18.25
CA PRO A 499 3.99 29.97 17.76
C PRO A 499 4.63 28.86 18.63
N SER A 500 5.50 28.05 18.03
CA SER A 500 6.22 27.03 18.79
C SER A 500 6.91 27.64 20.02
N PRO A 501 6.78 27.03 21.22
CA PRO A 501 7.33 27.59 22.46
C PRO A 501 8.86 27.55 22.52
N VAL A 502 9.49 26.86 21.57
CA VAL A 502 10.93 26.70 21.43
C VAL A 502 11.29 26.61 19.94
N ASP A 503 12.52 26.93 19.63
CA ASP A 503 13.08 26.74 18.29
C ASP A 503 13.16 25.23 17.96
N THR A 504 12.84 24.86 16.73
CA THR A 504 12.79 23.46 16.27
C THR A 504 14.15 22.91 15.84
N ASN A 505 15.23 23.65 16.09
CA ASN A 505 16.59 23.31 15.64
C ASN A 505 17.34 22.27 16.50
N SER A 506 16.72 21.75 17.57
CA SER A 506 17.33 20.78 18.49
C SER A 506 16.34 19.69 18.93
N ILE A 507 16.81 18.44 19.09
CA ILE A 507 15.96 17.32 19.51
C ILE A 507 15.51 17.49 20.97
N GLU A 508 16.33 18.15 21.81
CA GLU A 508 16.01 18.45 23.20
C GLU A 508 14.74 19.30 23.26
N ASN A 509 14.61 20.23 22.31
CA ASN A 509 13.42 21.06 22.17
C ASN A 509 12.17 20.24 21.80
N LEU A 510 12.29 19.10 21.11
CA LEU A 510 11.16 18.20 20.87
C LEU A 510 10.57 17.66 22.18
N PHE A 511 11.41 17.33 23.17
CA PHE A 511 10.95 16.91 24.49
C PHE A 511 10.28 18.06 25.26
N ILE A 512 10.78 19.30 25.07
CA ILE A 512 10.16 20.49 25.66
C ILE A 512 8.79 20.75 25.03
N ILE A 513 8.66 20.64 23.71
CA ILE A 513 7.38 20.77 22.99
C ILE A 513 6.36 19.77 23.55
N LYS A 514 6.73 18.49 23.72
CA LYS A 514 5.87 17.45 24.33
C LYS A 514 5.36 17.86 25.72
N SER A 515 6.20 18.53 26.52
CA SER A 515 5.82 18.93 27.89
C SER A 515 4.93 20.18 27.96
N LYS A 516 5.12 21.12 27.02
CA LYS A 516 4.47 22.44 27.02
C LYS A 516 3.20 22.48 26.17
N VAL A 517 3.14 21.75 25.06
CA VAL A 517 1.98 21.73 24.17
C VAL A 517 0.98 20.71 24.67
N ARG A 518 -0.18 21.18 25.14
CA ARG A 518 -1.28 20.34 25.61
C ARG A 518 -2.51 20.56 24.74
N GLY A 519 -3.31 19.50 24.60
CA GLY A 519 -4.59 19.54 23.91
C GLY A 519 -5.58 20.42 24.64
N ASP A 520 -6.02 21.51 24.01
CA ASP A 520 -7.04 22.43 24.55
C ASP A 520 -7.77 23.18 23.41
N GLY A 521 -8.96 23.72 23.70
CA GLY A 521 -9.74 24.50 22.74
C GLY A 521 -10.36 23.68 21.60
N GLY A 522 -10.84 24.40 20.58
CA GLY A 522 -11.44 23.83 19.36
C GLY A 522 -10.45 23.80 18.19
N THR A 523 -10.80 23.08 17.12
CA THR A 523 -9.94 22.88 15.94
C THR A 523 -10.14 24.00 14.92
N VAL A 524 -9.42 25.13 15.03
CA VAL A 524 -9.54 26.30 14.12
C VAL A 524 -8.24 26.54 13.32
N PRO A 525 -7.92 25.71 12.30
CA PRO A 525 -6.70 25.86 11.49
C PRO A 525 -6.62 27.19 10.74
N GLY A 526 -7.75 27.86 10.53
CA GLY A 526 -7.80 29.20 9.97
C GLY A 526 -7.05 30.26 10.80
N ALA A 527 -6.84 30.04 12.11
CA ALA A 527 -6.11 30.99 12.95
C ALA A 527 -4.66 31.18 12.47
N SER A 528 -3.93 30.08 12.25
CA SER A 528 -2.57 30.12 11.69
C SER A 528 -2.54 30.58 10.23
N MET A 529 -3.55 30.20 9.45
CA MET A 529 -3.67 30.64 8.05
C MET A 529 -3.87 32.16 7.91
N LYS A 530 -4.69 32.75 8.79
CA LYS A 530 -4.97 34.18 8.81
C LYS A 530 -3.71 35.01 9.01
N LYS A 531 -2.81 34.58 9.89
CA LYS A 531 -1.50 35.22 10.09
C LYS A 531 -0.66 35.28 8.81
N LEU A 532 -0.60 34.18 8.05
CA LEU A 532 0.12 34.16 6.77
C LEU A 532 -0.51 35.09 5.74
N LEU A 533 -1.85 35.12 5.68
CA LEU A 533 -2.61 35.97 4.76
C LEU A 533 -2.46 37.46 5.09
N ASP A 534 -2.70 37.84 6.35
CA ASP A 534 -2.67 39.23 6.80
C ASP A 534 -1.24 39.80 6.66
N GLY A 535 -0.22 38.99 6.96
CA GLY A 535 1.20 39.36 6.79
C GLY A 535 1.73 39.24 5.36
N LYS A 536 0.94 38.71 4.42
CA LYS A 536 1.37 38.34 3.05
C LYS A 536 2.66 37.51 3.04
N ILE A 537 2.81 36.59 4.00
CA ILE A 537 4.02 35.78 4.16
C ILE A 537 4.01 34.71 3.08
N PHE A 538 4.96 34.79 2.14
CA PHE A 538 5.09 33.84 1.04
C PHE A 538 5.55 32.46 1.55
N LYS A 539 4.76 31.42 1.28
CA LYS A 539 5.05 30.02 1.58
C LYS A 539 4.77 29.17 0.34
N LYS A 540 5.68 28.25 0.00
CA LYS A 540 5.45 27.28 -1.09
C LYS A 540 4.57 26.12 -0.62
N TYR A 541 4.74 25.72 0.64
CA TYR A 541 4.01 24.60 1.23
C TYR A 541 3.42 24.98 2.58
N ILE A 542 2.21 24.49 2.81
CA ILE A 542 1.51 24.55 4.09
C ILE A 542 1.24 23.12 4.53
N VAL A 543 1.76 22.74 5.69
CA VAL A 543 1.57 21.40 6.27
C VAL A 543 0.58 21.52 7.44
N LEU A 544 -0.53 20.80 7.36
CA LEU A 544 -1.58 20.79 8.38
C LEU A 544 -1.63 19.40 9.04
N ALA A 545 -1.29 19.31 10.33
CA ALA A 545 -1.40 18.07 11.09
C ALA A 545 -2.62 18.13 12.01
N THR A 546 -3.72 17.48 11.63
CA THR A 546 -5.06 17.62 12.25
C THR A 546 -5.89 16.35 12.10
N ASP A 547 -6.95 16.18 12.91
CA ASP A 547 -8.02 15.20 12.68
C ASP A 547 -9.04 15.66 11.62
N GLU A 548 -8.87 16.87 11.07
CA GLU A 548 -9.76 17.52 10.10
C GLU A 548 -11.17 17.82 10.63
N GLU A 549 -11.43 17.73 11.94
CA GLU A 549 -12.71 18.10 12.55
C GLU A 549 -12.80 19.63 12.77
N GLU A 550 -12.66 20.40 11.69
CA GLU A 550 -12.63 21.86 11.74
C GLU A 550 -13.88 22.43 12.43
N TYR A 551 -13.63 23.13 13.54
CA TYR A 551 -14.57 24.03 14.18
C TYR A 551 -14.28 25.45 13.70
N SER A 552 -15.28 26.20 13.29
CA SER A 552 -15.09 27.59 12.89
C SER A 552 -16.17 28.46 13.50
N PRO A 553 -15.83 29.47 14.34
CA PRO A 553 -16.81 30.37 14.95
C PRO A 553 -17.46 31.28 13.91
N SER A 554 -16.81 31.51 12.77
CA SER A 554 -17.33 32.26 11.63
C SER A 554 -16.86 31.66 10.30
N THR A 555 -17.63 31.88 9.23
CA THR A 555 -17.26 31.46 7.87
C THR A 555 -15.93 32.08 7.41
N GLU A 556 -15.60 33.27 7.89
CA GLU A 556 -14.36 33.98 7.53
C GLU A 556 -13.10 33.33 8.11
N MET A 557 -13.25 32.52 9.16
CA MET A 557 -12.17 31.79 9.81
C MET A 557 -12.03 30.34 9.31
N LYS A 558 -12.87 29.90 8.36
CA LYS A 558 -12.71 28.58 7.74
C LYS A 558 -11.41 28.53 6.95
N PHE A 559 -10.65 27.45 7.11
CA PHE A 559 -9.38 27.23 6.45
C PHE A 559 -9.51 27.33 4.92
N ILE A 560 -10.51 26.68 4.32
CA ILE A 560 -10.73 26.71 2.87
C ILE A 560 -10.93 28.14 2.34
N THR A 561 -11.68 28.97 3.08
CA THR A 561 -11.97 30.35 2.72
C THR A 561 -10.71 31.21 2.78
N LEU A 562 -9.90 31.06 3.84
CA LEU A 562 -8.64 31.78 4.00
C LEU A 562 -7.57 31.30 3.02
N PHE A 563 -7.49 29.98 2.80
CA PHE A 563 -6.54 29.38 1.88
C PHE A 563 -6.79 29.81 0.44
N LYS A 564 -8.05 29.85 -0.01
CA LYS A 564 -8.41 30.37 -1.33
C LYS A 564 -7.96 31.82 -1.52
N LYS A 565 -8.28 32.69 -0.54
CA LYS A 565 -7.80 34.08 -0.55
C LYS A 565 -6.28 34.18 -0.58
N TYR A 566 -5.59 33.32 0.17
CA TYR A 566 -4.13 33.28 0.19
C TYR A 566 -3.55 32.85 -1.16
N ALA A 567 -4.11 31.81 -1.78
CA ALA A 567 -3.68 31.36 -3.10
C ALA A 567 -3.88 32.46 -4.16
N GLU A 568 -4.98 33.19 -4.09
CA GLU A 568 -5.29 34.29 -5.01
C GLU A 568 -4.39 35.52 -4.81
N THR A 569 -4.05 35.85 -3.56
CA THR A 569 -3.42 37.15 -3.22
C THR A 569 -1.93 37.07 -2.87
N VAL A 570 -1.43 35.90 -2.45
CA VAL A 570 -0.05 35.72 -1.97
C VAL A 570 0.72 34.74 -2.84
N ASN A 571 0.21 33.52 -3.05
CA ASN A 571 0.92 32.51 -3.86
C ASN A 571 -0.06 31.52 -4.52
N LYS A 572 -0.24 31.65 -5.84
CA LYS A 572 -1.13 30.79 -6.64
C LYS A 572 -0.69 29.32 -6.66
N ASP A 573 0.61 29.08 -6.55
CA ASP A 573 1.20 27.74 -6.67
C ASP A 573 1.45 27.09 -5.30
N VAL A 574 0.84 27.62 -4.23
CA VAL A 574 0.95 27.06 -2.90
C VAL A 574 0.32 25.67 -2.85
N LYS A 575 1.04 24.72 -2.25
CA LYS A 575 0.56 23.34 -2.05
C LYS A 575 0.23 23.10 -0.58
N VAL A 576 -0.81 22.31 -0.33
CA VAL A 576 -1.21 21.90 1.02
C VAL A 576 -0.94 20.42 1.22
N ILE A 577 -0.37 20.09 2.37
CA ILE A 577 -0.09 18.73 2.80
C ILE A 577 -0.84 18.49 4.10
N PHE A 578 -1.73 17.50 4.09
CA PHE A 578 -2.44 17.05 5.28
C PHE A 578 -1.73 15.86 5.88
N VAL A 579 -1.49 15.94 7.18
CA VAL A 579 -1.12 14.83 8.06
C VAL A 579 -2.36 14.54 8.89
N SER A 580 -3.27 13.76 8.30
CA SER A 580 -4.62 13.55 8.79
C SER A 580 -4.67 12.40 9.79
N PHE A 581 -5.25 12.63 10.96
CA PHE A 581 -5.52 11.58 11.95
C PHE A 581 -6.98 11.14 11.81
N LEU A 582 -7.22 10.06 11.06
CA LEU A 582 -8.58 9.63 10.71
C LEU A 582 -8.79 8.13 10.99
N GLY A 583 -10.05 7.70 11.01
CA GLY A 583 -10.37 6.27 11.02
C GLY A 583 -9.90 5.58 9.74
N THR A 584 -9.67 4.27 9.81
CA THR A 584 -9.20 3.50 8.64
C THR A 584 -10.15 3.68 7.45
N ASN A 585 -9.62 4.08 6.29
CA ASN A 585 -10.35 4.35 5.05
C ASN A 585 -11.31 5.56 5.07
N GLN A 586 -11.27 6.41 6.10
CA GLN A 586 -12.04 7.65 6.08
C GLN A 586 -11.37 8.69 5.18
N LYS A 587 -12.19 9.46 4.47
CA LYS A 587 -11.75 10.67 3.77
C LYS A 587 -12.00 11.86 4.69
N GLY A 588 -10.96 12.66 4.90
CA GLY A 588 -11.05 13.87 5.69
C GLY A 588 -11.94 14.94 5.03
N PRO A 589 -12.80 15.63 5.80
CA PRO A 589 -13.74 16.61 5.26
C PRO A 589 -13.04 17.84 4.68
N MET A 590 -11.95 18.32 5.29
CA MET A 590 -11.21 19.48 4.80
C MET A 590 -10.55 19.19 3.45
N VAL A 591 -9.96 18.01 3.29
CA VAL A 591 -9.42 17.55 1.99
C VAL A 591 -10.52 17.46 0.93
N ALA A 592 -11.70 16.95 1.28
CA ALA A 592 -12.82 16.86 0.36
C ALA A 592 -13.35 18.25 -0.06
N GLU A 593 -13.36 19.23 0.86
CA GLU A 593 -13.74 20.62 0.56
C GLU A 593 -12.72 21.30 -0.37
N LEU A 594 -11.42 21.14 -0.12
CA LEU A 594 -10.37 21.63 -1.02
C LEU A 594 -10.48 21.04 -2.43
N GLN A 595 -10.75 19.74 -2.53
CA GLN A 595 -10.91 19.07 -3.82
C GLN A 595 -12.12 19.58 -4.60
N LYS A 596 -13.22 19.94 -3.92
CA LYS A 596 -14.39 20.57 -4.57
C LYS A 596 -14.07 21.94 -5.16
N GLU A 597 -13.16 22.67 -4.53
CA GLU A 597 -12.67 23.97 -5.03
C GLU A 597 -11.55 23.83 -6.09
N GLY A 598 -11.21 22.61 -6.51
CA GLY A 598 -10.21 22.35 -7.55
C GLY A 598 -8.77 22.27 -7.05
N PHE A 599 -8.54 22.30 -5.74
CA PHE A 599 -7.21 22.07 -5.17
C PHE A 599 -6.92 20.57 -5.01
N HIS A 600 -5.65 20.19 -5.11
CA HIS A 600 -5.23 18.80 -5.01
C HIS A 600 -4.22 18.62 -3.88
N PRO A 601 -4.66 18.68 -2.61
CA PRO A 601 -3.75 18.53 -1.48
C PRO A 601 -3.16 17.11 -1.41
N TYR A 602 -1.93 17.01 -0.92
CA TYR A 602 -1.37 15.73 -0.49
C TYR A 602 -2.00 15.33 0.85
N GLN A 603 -2.34 14.06 1.04
CA GLN A 603 -2.94 13.57 2.29
C GLN A 603 -2.21 12.31 2.77
N PHE A 604 -1.64 12.39 3.96
CA PHE A 604 -1.02 11.27 4.67
C PHE A 604 -1.90 10.90 5.85
N VAL A 605 -2.59 9.77 5.75
CA VAL A 605 -3.55 9.33 6.77
C VAL A 605 -2.86 8.46 7.82
N PHE A 606 -2.94 8.90 9.06
CA PHE A 606 -2.53 8.20 10.28
C PHE A 606 -3.77 7.71 11.03
N ASP A 607 -3.63 6.56 11.68
CA ASP A 607 -4.69 6.06 12.56
C ASP A 607 -4.75 6.91 13.83
N VAL A 608 -5.95 7.33 14.23
CA VAL A 608 -6.17 8.19 15.40
C VAL A 608 -5.65 7.57 16.69
N GLN A 609 -5.81 6.25 16.86
CA GLN A 609 -5.49 5.56 18.11
C GLN A 609 -4.06 5.03 18.12
N LYS A 610 -3.59 4.53 16.98
CA LYS A 610 -2.28 3.88 16.82
C LYS A 610 -1.58 4.42 15.58
N PRO A 611 -1.20 5.71 15.59
CA PRO A 611 -0.55 6.30 14.43
C PRO A 611 0.79 5.61 14.17
N ASP A 612 1.06 5.32 12.91
CA ASP A 612 2.26 4.61 12.48
C ASP A 612 3.37 5.61 12.11
N PRO A 613 4.40 5.80 12.96
CA PRO A 613 5.45 6.78 12.69
C PRO A 613 6.33 6.42 11.50
N SER A 614 6.27 5.18 10.97
CA SER A 614 6.99 4.81 9.76
C SER A 614 6.55 5.57 8.51
N LYS A 615 5.29 6.04 8.50
CA LYS A 615 4.74 6.85 7.42
C LYS A 615 5.37 8.25 7.33
N ILE A 616 6.06 8.72 8.37
CA ILE A 616 6.73 10.04 8.33
C ILE A 616 7.87 10.02 7.31
N ASP A 617 8.70 8.97 7.30
CA ASP A 617 9.80 8.88 6.35
C ASP A 617 9.28 8.78 4.91
N HIS A 618 8.15 8.08 4.71
CA HIS A 618 7.44 8.07 3.44
C HIS A 618 7.00 9.49 3.04
N MET A 619 6.37 10.23 3.95
CA MET A 619 5.99 11.63 3.72
C MET A 619 7.21 12.50 3.36
N LEU A 620 8.28 12.45 4.15
CA LEU A 620 9.50 13.23 3.88
C LEU A 620 10.05 12.92 2.49
N SER A 621 10.11 11.64 2.13
CA SER A 621 10.63 11.21 0.83
C SER A 621 9.72 11.66 -0.33
N VAL A 622 8.39 11.62 -0.15
CA VAL A 622 7.42 12.16 -1.12
C VAL A 622 7.62 13.67 -1.30
N LEU A 623 7.82 14.41 -0.22
CA LEU A 623 8.05 15.86 -0.27
C LEU A 623 9.41 16.21 -0.89
N SER A 624 10.45 15.40 -0.66
CA SER A 624 11.74 15.55 -1.34
C SER A 624 11.63 15.39 -2.86
N CYS A 625 10.62 14.65 -3.37
CA CYS A 625 10.36 14.53 -4.81
C CYS A 625 9.78 15.82 -5.43
N GLU A 626 9.41 16.80 -4.61
CA GLU A 626 8.96 18.12 -5.06
C GLU A 626 10.08 19.16 -5.10
N SER A 627 11.31 18.77 -4.77
CA SER A 627 12.48 19.67 -4.82
C SER A 627 13.01 19.85 -6.24
N ASP A 628 13.62 21.00 -6.52
CA ASP A 628 14.28 21.28 -7.80
C ASP A 628 15.45 20.29 -8.07
N SER A 629 16.04 19.77 -7.00
CA SER A 629 17.12 18.78 -7.08
C SER A 629 16.63 17.40 -7.52
N PHE A 630 15.39 17.05 -7.19
CA PHE A 630 14.73 15.87 -7.74
C PHE A 630 14.50 16.01 -9.24
N ALA A 631 13.91 17.13 -9.68
CA ALA A 631 13.69 17.40 -11.10
C ALA A 631 15.02 17.37 -11.88
N THR A 632 16.08 17.92 -11.28
CA THR A 632 17.44 17.86 -11.84
C THR A 632 17.94 16.42 -11.96
N GLN A 633 17.84 15.62 -10.90
CA GLN A 633 18.25 14.21 -10.90
C GLN A 633 17.53 13.41 -11.97
N GLN A 634 16.20 13.59 -12.07
CA GLN A 634 15.40 12.90 -13.06
C GLN A 634 15.87 13.24 -14.47
N GLN A 635 15.99 14.53 -14.81
CA GLN A 635 16.47 14.97 -16.12
C GLN A 635 17.89 14.47 -16.43
N LEU A 636 18.79 14.43 -15.44
CA LEU A 636 20.14 13.88 -15.62
C LEU A 636 20.09 12.38 -15.91
N LEU A 637 19.27 11.63 -15.18
CA LEU A 637 19.13 10.19 -15.37
C LEU A 637 18.40 9.84 -16.66
N THR A 638 17.40 10.63 -17.10
CA THR A 638 16.79 10.48 -18.44
C THR A 638 17.84 10.70 -19.51
N PHE A 639 18.66 11.74 -19.40
CA PHE A 639 19.70 12.01 -20.38
C PHE A 639 20.78 10.92 -20.39
N TYR A 640 21.17 10.42 -19.22
CA TYR A 640 22.11 9.30 -19.11
C TYR A 640 21.52 8.01 -19.68
N HIS A 641 20.24 7.72 -19.42
CA HIS A 641 19.51 6.57 -19.98
C HIS A 641 19.49 6.61 -21.51
N GLN A 642 19.18 7.77 -22.10
CA GLN A 642 19.22 7.97 -23.56
C GLN A 642 20.63 7.80 -24.14
N LEU A 643 21.67 8.20 -23.39
CA LEU A 643 23.06 8.10 -23.83
C LEU A 643 23.60 6.67 -23.83
N VAL A 644 23.27 5.86 -22.83
CA VAL A 644 23.87 4.52 -22.64
C VAL A 644 22.94 3.36 -22.97
N GLY A 645 21.64 3.62 -23.12
CA GLY A 645 20.60 2.62 -23.34
C GLY A 645 20.25 1.79 -22.09
N ASP A 646 19.20 0.98 -22.19
CA ASP A 646 18.59 0.26 -21.07
C ASP A 646 19.60 -0.53 -20.23
N LYS A 647 20.36 -1.44 -20.86
CA LYS A 647 21.17 -2.41 -20.12
C LYS A 647 22.21 -1.74 -19.22
N GLU A 648 22.97 -0.79 -19.77
CA GLU A 648 23.99 -0.07 -18.99
C GLU A 648 23.34 0.84 -17.94
N PHE A 649 22.21 1.47 -18.28
CA PHE A 649 21.46 2.31 -17.36
C PHE A 649 20.94 1.56 -16.12
N PHE A 650 20.31 0.40 -16.31
CA PHE A 650 19.83 -0.43 -15.19
C PHE A 650 20.98 -0.95 -14.34
N ASP A 651 22.09 -1.38 -14.95
CA ASP A 651 23.28 -1.79 -14.20
C ASP A 651 23.86 -0.61 -13.40
N TYR A 652 23.86 0.60 -13.96
CA TYR A 652 24.31 1.81 -13.29
C TYR A 652 23.44 2.13 -12.06
N ILE A 653 22.11 2.15 -12.20
CA ILE A 653 21.22 2.51 -11.10
C ILE A 653 21.08 1.38 -10.08
N ILE A 654 20.73 0.17 -10.52
CA ILE A 654 20.33 -0.91 -9.62
C ILE A 654 21.53 -1.49 -8.88
N LYS A 655 22.61 -1.77 -9.61
CA LYS A 655 23.77 -2.48 -9.04
C LYS A 655 24.77 -1.55 -8.39
N LYS A 656 24.99 -0.34 -8.93
CA LYS A 656 26.05 0.56 -8.45
C LYS A 656 25.55 1.67 -7.53
N HIS A 657 24.32 2.17 -7.73
CA HIS A 657 23.90 3.45 -7.15
C HIS A 657 22.51 3.46 -6.51
N SER A 658 21.91 2.30 -6.22
CA SER A 658 20.53 2.21 -5.70
C SER A 658 20.35 2.93 -4.35
N THR A 659 21.39 2.98 -3.52
CA THR A 659 21.38 3.68 -2.22
C THR A 659 21.67 5.17 -2.31
N LYS A 660 22.16 5.66 -3.46
CA LYS A 660 22.51 7.06 -3.70
C LYS A 660 21.39 7.88 -4.36
N VAL A 661 20.29 7.23 -4.74
CA VAL A 661 19.13 7.91 -5.31
C VAL A 661 18.58 8.90 -4.27
N LEU A 662 18.12 10.07 -4.72
CA LEU A 662 17.76 11.24 -3.90
C LEU A 662 18.90 11.91 -3.11
N THR A 663 20.15 11.74 -3.54
CA THR A 663 21.28 12.48 -2.95
C THR A 663 21.83 13.56 -3.87
N PHE A 664 22.28 14.67 -3.29
CA PHE A 664 22.90 15.77 -4.03
C PHE A 664 24.23 15.36 -4.65
N SER A 665 25.03 14.59 -3.90
CA SER A 665 26.31 14.06 -4.35
C SER A 665 26.14 13.18 -5.60
N PHE A 666 25.00 12.47 -5.72
CA PHE A 666 24.71 11.67 -6.90
C PHE A 666 24.38 12.52 -8.14
N ASN A 667 23.74 13.68 -8.01
CA ASN A 667 23.51 14.57 -9.15
C ASN A 667 24.83 15.05 -9.78
N VAL A 668 25.81 15.36 -8.94
CA VAL A 668 27.17 15.68 -9.37
C VAL A 668 27.80 14.48 -10.07
N GLN A 669 27.72 13.30 -9.45
CA GLN A 669 28.30 12.08 -10.01
C GLN A 669 27.73 11.74 -11.40
N ILE A 670 26.39 11.76 -11.55
CA ILE A 670 25.74 11.49 -12.85
C ILE A 670 26.20 12.50 -13.90
N SER A 671 26.32 13.78 -13.53
CA SER A 671 26.77 14.84 -14.45
C SER A 671 28.22 14.63 -14.89
N LEU A 672 29.11 14.21 -13.99
CA LEU A 672 30.48 13.84 -14.32
C LEU A 672 30.53 12.63 -15.27
N ASP A 673 29.76 11.59 -14.99
CA ASP A 673 29.70 10.37 -15.81
C ASP A 673 29.14 10.67 -17.22
N ILE A 674 28.15 11.57 -17.34
CA ILE A 674 27.63 12.08 -18.62
C ILE A 674 28.73 12.80 -19.40
N LEU A 675 29.45 13.73 -18.75
CA LEU A 675 30.51 14.51 -19.39
C LEU A 675 31.64 13.61 -19.87
N GLU A 676 32.03 12.61 -19.08
CA GLU A 676 33.06 11.65 -19.46
C GLU A 676 32.66 10.88 -20.74
N LYS A 677 31.42 10.37 -20.78
CA LYS A 677 30.88 9.62 -21.94
C LYS A 677 30.77 10.49 -23.18
N LEU A 678 30.20 11.70 -23.07
CA LEU A 678 30.10 12.63 -24.19
C LEU A 678 31.47 13.07 -24.71
N SER A 679 32.44 13.30 -23.82
CA SER A 679 33.80 13.69 -24.19
C SER A 679 34.49 12.57 -24.98
N LYS A 680 34.39 11.32 -24.52
CA LYS A 680 34.89 10.15 -25.26
C LYS A 680 34.23 10.03 -26.64
N GLN A 681 32.90 10.12 -26.70
CA GLN A 681 32.15 10.08 -27.96
C GLN A 681 32.55 11.23 -28.93
N TYR A 682 32.77 12.44 -28.42
CA TYR A 682 33.24 13.56 -29.24
C TYR A 682 34.65 13.32 -29.76
N LEU A 683 35.55 12.78 -28.95
CA LEU A 683 36.92 12.50 -29.39
C LEU A 683 36.97 11.46 -30.51
N GLU A 684 36.02 10.52 -30.53
CA GLU A 684 35.87 9.52 -31.58
C GLU A 684 35.19 10.08 -32.84
N THR A 685 34.09 10.83 -32.68
CA THR A 685 33.23 11.23 -33.81
C THR A 685 33.53 12.63 -34.36
N LYS A 686 34.11 13.50 -33.53
CA LYS A 686 34.32 14.94 -33.78
C LYS A 686 33.03 15.71 -34.13
N ASP A 687 31.87 15.20 -33.71
CA ASP A 687 30.57 15.79 -34.02
C ASP A 687 30.29 17.07 -33.21
N ASN A 688 29.93 18.16 -33.89
CA ASN A 688 29.64 19.45 -33.24
C ASN A 688 28.37 19.39 -32.36
N SER A 689 27.41 18.50 -32.64
CA SER A 689 26.21 18.37 -31.79
C SER A 689 26.57 17.78 -30.42
N THR A 690 27.48 16.79 -30.39
CA THR A 690 28.06 16.23 -29.17
C THR A 690 28.82 17.30 -28.37
N LEU A 691 29.60 18.16 -29.05
CA LEU A 691 30.29 19.27 -28.39
C LEU A 691 29.32 20.27 -27.73
N LEU A 692 28.18 20.54 -28.35
CA LEU A 692 27.13 21.36 -27.76
C LEU A 692 26.55 20.70 -26.50
N SER A 693 26.27 19.39 -26.55
CA SER A 693 25.82 18.64 -25.37
C SER A 693 26.85 18.68 -24.23
N ILE A 694 28.15 18.56 -24.52
CA ILE A 694 29.22 18.72 -23.52
C ILE A 694 29.13 20.09 -22.84
N LYS A 695 29.02 21.17 -23.63
CA LYS A 695 28.90 22.54 -23.09
C LYS A 695 27.67 22.70 -22.20
N THR A 696 26.52 22.21 -22.63
CA THR A 696 25.27 22.29 -21.87
C THR A 696 25.36 21.49 -20.57
N SER A 697 25.86 20.25 -20.62
CA SER A 697 26.05 19.41 -19.43
C SER A 697 27.05 20.00 -18.44
N PHE A 698 28.10 20.67 -18.93
CA PHE A 698 29.12 21.27 -18.08
C PHE A 698 28.62 22.52 -17.37
N SER A 699 27.90 23.40 -18.09
CA SER A 699 27.20 24.54 -17.47
C SER A 699 26.22 24.07 -16.40
N ARG A 700 25.47 22.99 -16.67
CA ARG A 700 24.53 22.40 -15.72
C ARG A 700 25.21 21.84 -14.47
N LEU A 701 26.38 21.20 -14.60
CA LEU A 701 27.17 20.75 -13.45
C LEU A 701 27.60 21.93 -12.56
N ILE A 702 27.99 23.06 -13.15
CA ILE A 702 28.32 24.29 -12.40
C ILE A 702 27.09 24.82 -11.66
N GLU A 703 25.92 24.85 -12.31
CA GLU A 703 24.67 25.26 -11.67
C GLU A 703 24.31 24.36 -10.48
N ILE A 704 24.47 23.04 -10.61
CA ILE A 704 24.26 22.08 -9.53
C ILE A 704 25.21 22.38 -8.36
N ALA A 705 26.51 22.55 -8.63
CA ALA A 705 27.50 22.86 -7.59
C ALA A 705 27.16 24.16 -6.84
N LYS A 706 26.71 25.20 -7.55
CA LYS A 706 26.28 26.48 -6.96
C LYS A 706 25.00 26.34 -6.13
N ALA A 707 23.98 25.67 -6.67
CA ALA A 707 22.70 25.47 -5.98
C ALA A 707 22.88 24.71 -4.66
N GLN A 708 23.83 23.78 -4.62
CA GLN A 708 24.17 22.99 -3.43
C GLN A 708 25.26 23.61 -2.55
N LYS A 709 25.68 24.85 -2.85
CA LYS A 709 26.73 25.57 -2.10
C LYS A 709 28.05 24.78 -1.97
N MET A 710 28.38 23.96 -2.97
CA MET A 710 29.63 23.19 -3.02
C MET A 710 30.79 24.08 -3.50
N THR A 711 31.27 24.97 -2.63
CA THR A 711 32.28 26.00 -2.94
C THR A 711 33.54 25.42 -3.58
N LYS A 712 34.16 24.41 -2.95
CA LYS A 712 35.37 23.74 -3.46
C LYS A 712 35.20 23.17 -4.87
N LEU A 713 34.08 22.47 -5.12
CA LEU A 713 33.79 21.93 -6.44
C LEU A 713 33.58 23.05 -7.46
N ASN A 714 32.81 24.07 -7.10
CA ASN A 714 32.54 25.20 -7.98
C ASN A 714 33.82 25.93 -8.40
N ASP A 715 34.79 26.10 -7.50
CA ASP A 715 36.08 26.74 -7.80
C ASP A 715 36.89 25.90 -8.81
N ILE A 716 36.96 24.57 -8.61
CA ILE A 716 37.60 23.64 -9.55
C ILE A 716 36.92 23.70 -10.92
N LEU A 717 35.58 23.67 -10.96
CA LEU A 717 34.84 23.72 -12.23
C LEU A 717 35.01 25.06 -12.96
N ALA A 718 35.11 26.17 -12.23
CA ALA A 718 35.36 27.49 -12.81
C ALA A 718 36.75 27.58 -13.47
N GLU A 719 37.77 27.00 -12.83
CA GLU A 719 39.11 26.90 -13.42
C GLU A 719 39.09 26.08 -14.71
N ILE A 720 38.47 24.88 -14.66
CA ILE A 720 38.33 24.00 -15.83
C ILE A 720 37.57 24.72 -16.95
N GLN A 721 36.52 25.49 -16.64
CA GLN A 721 35.75 26.23 -17.63
C GLN A 721 36.57 27.30 -18.35
N SER A 722 37.41 28.04 -17.62
CA SER A 722 38.28 29.05 -18.21
C SER A 722 39.29 28.43 -19.18
N GLN A 723 39.89 27.29 -18.80
CA GLN A 723 40.82 26.55 -19.67
C GLN A 723 40.11 25.92 -20.87
N PHE A 724 38.91 25.37 -20.67
CA PHE A 724 38.11 24.76 -21.73
C PHE A 724 37.73 25.75 -22.85
N ILE A 725 37.42 27.01 -22.50
CA ILE A 725 37.02 28.06 -23.46
C ILE A 725 38.22 28.59 -24.26
N THR A 726 39.42 28.59 -23.67
CA THR A 726 40.62 29.18 -24.29
C THR A 726 41.32 28.24 -25.26
N LEU A 727 41.16 26.93 -25.10
CA LEU A 727 41.79 25.92 -25.95
C LEU A 727 41.02 25.66 -27.26
N ALA A 728 41.72 25.12 -28.27
CA ALA A 728 41.08 24.54 -29.44
C ALA A 728 40.12 23.42 -29.04
N LYS A 729 39.02 23.21 -29.80
CA LYS A 729 37.91 22.33 -29.42
C LYS A 729 38.35 20.95 -28.94
N GLU A 730 39.22 20.27 -29.69
CA GLU A 730 39.70 18.92 -29.36
C GLU A 730 40.55 18.92 -28.10
N LYS A 731 41.52 19.84 -28.00
CA LYS A 731 42.38 19.99 -26.83
C LYS A 731 41.60 20.38 -25.58
N GLY A 732 40.56 21.20 -25.73
CA GLY A 732 39.64 21.56 -24.67
C GLY A 732 38.90 20.34 -24.13
N VAL A 733 38.38 19.47 -25.00
CA VAL A 733 37.69 18.23 -24.57
C VAL A 733 38.66 17.21 -23.96
N GLU A 734 39.89 17.08 -24.47
CA GLU A 734 40.93 16.25 -23.86
C GLU A 734 41.29 16.73 -22.45
N LEU A 735 41.52 18.03 -22.28
CA LEU A 735 41.78 18.64 -20.97
C LEU A 735 40.60 18.44 -20.02
N LEU A 736 39.37 18.64 -20.50
CA LEU A 736 38.16 18.42 -19.71
C LEU A 736 38.13 16.98 -19.19
N LEU A 737 38.31 16.00 -20.07
CA LEU A 737 38.31 14.59 -19.70
C LEU A 737 39.40 14.25 -18.67
N GLU A 738 40.62 14.78 -18.85
CA GLU A 738 41.71 14.62 -17.90
C GLU A 738 41.33 15.21 -16.52
N LYS A 739 40.89 16.47 -16.49
CA LYS A 739 40.59 17.18 -15.24
C LYS A 739 39.40 16.58 -14.50
N LEU A 740 38.33 16.18 -15.20
CA LEU A 740 37.17 15.54 -14.56
C LEU A 740 37.56 14.24 -13.83
N SER A 741 38.49 13.46 -14.38
CA SER A 741 38.97 12.23 -13.74
C SER A 741 39.76 12.46 -12.44
N THR A 742 40.26 13.68 -12.23
CA THR A 742 41.01 14.08 -11.02
C THR A 742 40.13 14.62 -9.89
N ILE A 743 38.83 14.84 -10.14
CA ILE A 743 37.91 15.34 -9.11
C ILE A 743 37.64 14.22 -8.10
N ASP A 744 38.22 14.34 -6.90
CA ASP A 744 37.99 13.39 -5.81
C ASP A 744 36.52 13.40 -5.39
N LYS A 745 35.97 12.22 -5.12
CA LYS A 745 34.62 12.04 -4.56
C LYS A 745 34.43 12.82 -3.27
N SER A 746 35.47 12.96 -2.45
CA SER A 746 35.41 13.76 -1.21
C SER A 746 35.11 15.25 -1.44
N THR A 747 35.28 15.74 -2.68
CA THR A 747 35.01 17.15 -3.04
C THR A 747 33.51 17.44 -3.07
N TYR A 748 32.68 16.44 -3.34
CA TYR A 748 31.23 16.58 -3.50
C TYR A 748 30.40 15.60 -2.66
N GLN A 749 31.04 14.67 -1.95
CA GLN A 749 30.45 13.91 -0.85
C GLN A 749 30.66 14.70 0.43
N GLY A 750 29.61 15.36 0.92
CA GLY A 750 29.69 16.43 1.92
C GLY A 750 30.42 16.04 3.21
N ASN A 751 31.38 16.89 3.61
CA ASN A 751 31.96 16.94 4.97
C ASN A 751 31.81 18.34 5.62
N GLU A 752 31.13 19.29 4.98
CA GLU A 752 30.70 20.51 5.69
C GLU A 752 29.36 20.24 6.36
N ILE A 753 29.47 19.61 7.53
CA ILE A 753 28.35 19.36 8.45
C ILE A 753 27.64 20.70 8.64
N VAL A 754 26.41 20.83 8.16
CA VAL A 754 25.47 21.81 8.71
C VAL A 754 25.42 21.45 10.19
N LYS A 755 26.06 22.25 11.04
CA LYS A 755 26.13 22.00 12.48
C LYS A 755 24.70 21.93 13.00
N CYS A 756 24.13 20.72 13.10
CA CYS A 756 23.16 20.46 14.14
C CYS A 756 23.92 20.80 15.42
N PRO A 757 23.49 21.81 16.20
CA PRO A 757 24.15 22.18 17.43
C PRO A 757 24.01 21.01 18.40
N THR A 758 24.99 20.11 18.36
CA THR A 758 25.13 18.98 19.27
C THR A 758 25.83 19.53 20.51
N ASN A 759 25.09 20.25 21.35
CA ASN A 759 25.51 20.50 22.73
C ASN A 759 25.27 19.25 23.59
N PHE A 760 25.74 18.08 23.13
CA PHE A 760 26.01 16.99 24.05
C PHE A 760 27.38 17.33 24.64
N GLY A 761 27.38 17.83 25.87
CA GLY A 761 28.63 18.12 26.57
C GLY A 761 29.49 16.86 26.57
N ASP A 762 30.67 16.96 25.96
CA ASP A 762 31.77 16.05 26.25
C ASP A 762 32.22 16.37 27.69
N GLU A 763 31.55 15.77 28.67
CA GLU A 763 32.03 15.63 30.06
C GLU A 763 32.54 14.22 30.32
#